data_AF-A0A084FYV4-F1
#
_entry.id   AF-A0A084FYV4-F1
#
_cell.length_a   1.000
_cell.length_b   1.000
_cell.length_c   1.000
_cell.angle_alpha   90.00
_cell.angle_beta   90.00
_cell.angle_gamma   90.00
#
_symmetry.space_group_name_H-M   'P 1'
#
loop_
_entity.id
_entity.type
_entity.pdbx_description
1 polymer ?
#
loop_
_entity_poly.entity_id
_entity_poly.type
_entity_poly.pdbx_seq_one_letter_code
_entity_poly.pdbx_strand_id
1 'polypeptide(L)'
;MSYDCFCAICGGPNIMVHISTMPRSEYFQRRLERTMAERKAQNIPDHEHMYLVEVENPPSPVPRDGEGHEEENTYDRDIVTEEDIAWTKTFYALAIRTHPDEAHQPKRPFIAGPGKYSDQGDVHMDDPWGAFTCYNENHDGPICFPFHLDCFQLLERCITGSSPASPALQKRTLFDVMRGLINEEMYPSALNIDYGQPMPPIDQYWICRPGEELFVAQPTATLKSMDYLRSVISGKAFKLKDSTPSSTPLPGDGDNPLCRLPYDIIHRIVYFLPTKDVVNFTMASSYARGLLLANRTLWWSRMADDMPWFYELPGIVKEVEETRGEKVDLRRVWVWTQEVSRPVQFIRGPFMGLANRRRIWTPCSVLADLYRAKVPDDWDGVSEQSEEPDETDWEDEEDEEEDGDEDGNIPDSGYEERVARVVWAAHILSYLTQKRNHIELLQPGAAEEEEEEKKEEEKEQEEEEEGLEYLDAETERTVILQGSRDSIRSKFLDCIAQLLSPSKGWESVTATALREHEDSIEIDVTRNDCFGIARSCRPDQRVCDSGTAKTDYCRELKNYLFTQQAPSSEFERLAITYTGRRVDHWVEQLRAILTLLDHRDWSNHRWYKGLLATETWTNLTELLCRGDSEVTTFREQIVRQAYECVVSTEVRRLLHMAFESRIGSKLWRALKFVARPVVDCRMLWYLANQYPQFRKAQIFQVPPRPKTSISFEYQIDVSNAWAQLISATPPNSEVRMIAAFAEQFWQDCAEPFSLHAEIQLFMHYEDNPELTPTFSYFGCSKKACLLCETFL
;
A
#
# COMPACT_ATOMS: atom_id res chain seq x y z
N MET A 1 -34.48 -8.54 -32.54
CA MET A 1 -35.34 -8.79 -31.35
C MET A 1 -35.34 -7.50 -30.56
N SER A 2 -36.48 -7.06 -29.99
CA SER A 2 -36.54 -5.83 -29.17
C SER A 2 -35.84 -6.05 -27.82
N TYR A 3 -35.16 -5.02 -27.31
CA TYR A 3 -34.46 -5.01 -26.02
C TYR A 3 -34.28 -3.57 -25.55
N ASP A 4 -34.26 -3.35 -24.23
CA ASP A 4 -34.06 -2.04 -23.61
C ASP A 4 -32.59 -1.62 -23.58
N CYS A 5 -32.32 -0.31 -23.52
CA CYS A 5 -30.98 0.23 -23.26
C CYS A 5 -30.86 0.74 -21.81
N PHE A 6 -29.78 0.36 -21.13
CA PHE A 6 -29.51 0.78 -19.75
C PHE A 6 -28.49 1.91 -19.69
N CYS A 7 -28.44 2.63 -18.58
CA CYS A 7 -27.43 3.67 -18.35
C CYS A 7 -26.03 3.06 -18.27
N ALA A 8 -25.09 3.58 -19.05
CA ALA A 8 -23.70 3.12 -19.15
C ALA A 8 -22.96 3.16 -17.81
N ILE A 9 -23.39 4.05 -16.90
CA ILE A 9 -22.74 4.28 -15.61
C ILE A 9 -23.42 3.52 -14.48
N CYS A 10 -24.76 3.56 -14.36
CA CYS A 10 -25.45 2.98 -13.20
C CYS A 10 -26.17 1.66 -13.47
N GLY A 11 -26.27 1.22 -14.74
CA GLY A 11 -27.03 0.04 -15.15
C GLY A 11 -28.54 0.17 -14.95
N GLY A 12 -29.01 1.38 -14.62
CA GLY A 12 -30.42 1.68 -14.41
C GLY A 12 -31.20 1.91 -15.71
N PRO A 13 -32.54 2.00 -15.63
CA PRO A 13 -33.40 2.12 -16.80
C PRO A 13 -33.35 3.52 -17.39
N ASN A 14 -33.34 3.61 -18.73
CA ASN A 14 -33.58 4.85 -19.49
C ASN A 14 -35.05 4.93 -20.00
N ILE A 15 -35.92 4.09 -19.44
CA ILE A 15 -37.30 3.90 -19.89
C ILE A 15 -38.29 4.37 -18.81
N MET A 16 -39.57 4.43 -19.18
CA MET A 16 -40.63 4.70 -18.20
C MET A 16 -40.73 3.55 -17.19
N VAL A 17 -40.47 3.84 -15.93
CA VAL A 17 -40.69 2.91 -14.82
C VAL A 17 -42.10 3.07 -14.24
N HIS A 18 -42.65 2.00 -13.67
CA HIS A 18 -44.03 1.96 -13.19
C HIS A 18 -44.11 1.92 -11.66
N ILE A 19 -44.88 2.82 -11.08
CA ILE A 19 -45.24 2.82 -9.64
C ILE A 19 -46.63 2.23 -9.47
N SER A 20 -46.85 1.46 -8.40
CA SER A 20 -48.13 0.85 -8.11
C SER A 20 -49.23 1.92 -7.94
N THR A 21 -50.39 1.69 -8.56
CA THR A 21 -51.54 2.59 -8.42
C THR A 21 -52.27 2.41 -7.10
N MET A 22 -52.06 1.26 -6.44
CA MET A 22 -52.66 0.88 -5.16
C MET A 22 -51.58 0.47 -4.14
N PRO A 23 -51.84 0.62 -2.83
CA PRO A 23 -50.98 0.06 -1.79
C PRO A 23 -50.90 -1.47 -1.89
N ARG A 24 -49.79 -2.05 -1.44
CA ARG A 24 -49.61 -3.51 -1.43
C ARG A 24 -50.62 -4.21 -0.52
N SER A 25 -51.21 -5.30 -0.99
CA SER A 25 -52.14 -6.12 -0.22
C SER A 25 -51.48 -6.78 1.00
N GLU A 26 -52.28 -7.12 1.99
CA GLU A 26 -51.82 -7.90 3.15
C GLU A 26 -51.23 -9.26 2.73
N TYR A 27 -51.76 -9.84 1.64
CA TYR A 27 -51.23 -11.07 1.05
C TYR A 27 -49.80 -10.90 0.55
N PHE A 28 -49.56 -9.84 -0.23
CA PHE A 28 -48.22 -9.50 -0.73
C PHE A 28 -47.25 -9.24 0.43
N GLN A 29 -47.66 -8.47 1.43
CA GLN A 29 -46.82 -8.17 2.60
C GLN A 29 -46.41 -9.45 3.35
N ARG A 30 -47.33 -10.40 3.54
CA ARG A 30 -47.02 -11.70 4.17
C ARG A 30 -46.06 -12.55 3.33
N ARG A 31 -46.20 -12.57 2.00
CA ARG A 31 -45.25 -13.24 1.10
C ARG A 31 -43.86 -12.64 1.23
N LEU A 32 -43.79 -11.32 1.27
CA LEU A 32 -42.53 -10.60 1.43
C LEU A 32 -41.87 -10.90 2.78
N GLU A 33 -42.62 -10.81 3.88
CA GLU A 33 -42.12 -11.15 5.22
C GLU A 33 -41.60 -12.59 5.30
N ARG A 34 -42.34 -13.55 4.71
CA ARG A 34 -41.92 -14.96 4.63
C ARG A 34 -40.61 -15.11 3.86
N THR A 35 -40.53 -14.48 2.68
CA THR A 35 -39.34 -14.53 1.83
C THR A 35 -38.13 -13.95 2.55
N MET A 36 -38.28 -12.81 3.22
CA MET A 36 -37.20 -12.21 4.04
C MET A 36 -36.79 -13.13 5.21
N ALA A 37 -37.74 -13.78 5.88
CA ALA A 37 -37.45 -14.70 6.99
C ALA A 37 -36.72 -15.96 6.52
N GLU A 38 -37.13 -16.55 5.39
CA GLU A 38 -36.48 -17.72 4.80
C GLU A 38 -35.07 -17.39 4.31
N ARG A 39 -34.88 -16.24 3.66
CA ARG A 39 -33.56 -15.74 3.24
C ARG A 39 -32.61 -15.59 4.43
N LYS A 40 -33.09 -14.99 5.51
CA LYS A 40 -32.34 -14.84 6.76
C LYS A 40 -32.00 -16.19 7.41
N ALA A 41 -32.92 -17.15 7.37
CA ALA A 41 -32.70 -18.50 7.90
C ALA A 41 -31.66 -19.30 7.08
N GLN A 42 -31.65 -19.11 5.77
CA GLN A 42 -30.75 -19.79 4.83
C GLN A 42 -29.40 -19.07 4.66
N ASN A 43 -29.21 -17.92 5.30
CA ASN A 43 -28.00 -17.10 5.21
C ASN A 43 -27.62 -16.74 3.75
N ILE A 44 -28.64 -16.58 2.89
CA ILE A 44 -28.46 -16.20 1.49
C ILE A 44 -27.89 -14.78 1.45
N PRO A 45 -26.78 -14.55 0.74
CA PRO A 45 -26.15 -13.23 0.66
C PRO A 45 -27.12 -12.16 0.15
N ASP A 46 -27.03 -10.93 0.67
CA ASP A 46 -27.91 -9.79 0.31
C ASP A 46 -27.85 -9.38 -1.19
N HIS A 47 -26.86 -9.88 -1.94
CA HIS A 47 -26.65 -9.57 -3.36
C HIS A 47 -27.39 -10.49 -4.34
N GLU A 48 -27.92 -11.63 -3.92
CA GLU A 48 -28.74 -12.48 -4.80
C GLU A 48 -30.13 -11.85 -5.05
N HIS A 49 -30.63 -11.89 -6.29
CA HIS A 49 -31.98 -11.40 -6.58
C HIS A 49 -33.04 -12.24 -5.86
N MET A 50 -33.96 -11.55 -5.18
CA MET A 50 -35.01 -12.19 -4.40
C MET A 50 -36.27 -12.43 -5.24
N TYR A 51 -36.67 -13.68 -5.41
CA TYR A 51 -38.00 -14.05 -5.90
C TYR A 51 -38.94 -14.30 -4.71
N LEU A 52 -40.17 -13.77 -4.78
CA LEU A 52 -41.16 -13.94 -3.70
C LEU A 52 -41.63 -15.39 -3.60
N VAL A 53 -41.47 -15.98 -2.42
CA VAL A 53 -41.89 -17.36 -2.14
C VAL A 53 -43.43 -17.44 -2.10
N GLU A 54 -43.98 -18.52 -2.62
CA GLU A 54 -45.41 -18.80 -2.52
C GLU A 54 -45.82 -19.14 -1.08
N VAL A 55 -46.99 -18.66 -0.67
CA VAL A 55 -47.55 -18.99 0.66
C VAL A 55 -48.44 -20.23 0.54
N GLU A 56 -48.13 -21.26 1.33
CA GLU A 56 -48.99 -22.44 1.46
C GLU A 56 -50.28 -22.01 2.20
N ASN A 57 -51.42 -22.05 1.50
CA ASN A 57 -52.73 -21.53 1.93
C ASN A 57 -52.81 -19.98 1.98
N PRO A 58 -53.00 -19.31 0.83
CA PRO A 58 -53.14 -17.86 0.79
C PRO A 58 -54.40 -17.40 1.58
N PRO A 59 -54.33 -16.33 2.38
CA PRO A 59 -55.52 -15.72 2.98
C PRO A 59 -56.52 -15.30 1.90
N SER A 60 -57.80 -15.56 2.15
CA SER A 60 -58.89 -15.16 1.25
C SER A 60 -59.33 -13.73 1.58
N PRO A 61 -59.56 -12.86 0.59
CA PRO A 61 -59.47 -13.12 -0.85
C PRO A 61 -58.04 -13.00 -1.41
N VAL A 62 -57.71 -13.88 -2.35
CA VAL A 62 -56.56 -13.73 -3.25
C VAL A 62 -56.82 -12.53 -4.17
N PRO A 63 -55.81 -11.72 -4.54
CA PRO A 63 -55.98 -10.61 -5.47
C PRO A 63 -56.68 -11.03 -6.76
N ARG A 64 -57.50 -10.15 -7.34
CA ARG A 64 -58.19 -10.43 -8.62
C ARG A 64 -57.16 -10.54 -9.75
N ASP A 65 -57.50 -11.25 -10.83
CA ASP A 65 -56.68 -11.31 -12.04
C ASP A 65 -56.32 -9.90 -12.52
N GLY A 66 -55.02 -9.57 -12.52
CA GLY A 66 -54.47 -8.24 -12.82
C GLY A 66 -53.89 -7.50 -11.61
N GLU A 67 -54.50 -7.60 -10.42
CA GLU A 67 -53.98 -6.97 -9.19
C GLU A 67 -52.66 -7.62 -8.77
N GLY A 68 -52.53 -8.94 -8.89
CA GLY A 68 -51.27 -9.66 -8.62
C GLY A 68 -50.14 -9.31 -9.61
N HIS A 69 -50.47 -9.04 -10.88
CA HIS A 69 -49.48 -8.63 -11.88
C HIS A 69 -48.95 -7.22 -11.60
N GLU A 70 -49.84 -6.29 -11.22
CA GLU A 70 -49.44 -4.95 -10.77
C GLU A 70 -48.60 -5.04 -9.50
N GLU A 71 -48.94 -5.93 -8.56
CA GLU A 71 -48.18 -6.13 -7.33
C GLU A 71 -46.74 -6.58 -7.56
N GLU A 72 -46.50 -7.42 -8.56
CA GLU A 72 -45.19 -8.01 -8.83
C GLU A 72 -44.32 -7.21 -9.83
N ASN A 73 -44.93 -6.34 -10.65
CA ASN A 73 -44.26 -5.65 -11.77
C ASN A 73 -44.33 -4.11 -11.67
N THR A 74 -44.48 -3.56 -10.47
CA THR A 74 -44.38 -2.12 -10.20
C THR A 74 -43.53 -1.84 -8.96
N TYR A 75 -43.02 -0.63 -8.80
CA TYR A 75 -42.42 -0.17 -7.55
C TYR A 75 -43.47 0.23 -6.52
N ASP A 76 -43.13 0.08 -5.24
CA ASP A 76 -44.04 0.42 -4.14
C ASP A 76 -44.18 1.94 -3.98
N ARG A 77 -45.42 2.44 -4.13
CA ARG A 77 -45.74 3.86 -4.01
C ARG A 77 -45.48 4.46 -2.63
N ASP A 78 -45.43 3.61 -1.60
CA ASP A 78 -45.15 4.05 -0.23
C ASP A 78 -43.63 4.22 0.00
N ILE A 79 -42.79 3.79 -0.95
CA ILE A 79 -41.33 3.88 -0.90
C ILE A 79 -40.80 4.96 -1.86
N VAL A 80 -41.30 4.98 -3.10
CA VAL A 80 -40.91 5.97 -4.13
C VAL A 80 -42.14 6.62 -4.76
N THR A 81 -42.03 7.91 -5.03
CA THR A 81 -43.03 8.70 -5.76
C THR A 81 -42.60 8.97 -7.19
N GLU A 82 -43.54 9.41 -8.05
CA GLU A 82 -43.25 9.83 -9.43
C GLU A 82 -42.20 10.95 -9.52
N GLU A 83 -42.11 11.79 -8.48
CA GLU A 83 -41.08 12.84 -8.37
C GLU A 83 -39.71 12.22 -8.11
N ASP A 84 -39.62 11.23 -7.21
CA ASP A 84 -38.35 10.59 -6.81
C ASP A 84 -37.68 9.82 -7.96
N ILE A 85 -38.49 9.30 -8.90
CA ILE A 85 -38.02 8.54 -10.07
C ILE A 85 -37.94 9.40 -11.34
N ALA A 86 -38.34 10.67 -11.31
CA ALA A 86 -38.47 11.50 -12.51
C ALA A 86 -37.15 11.65 -13.27
N TRP A 87 -36.02 11.62 -12.55
CA TRP A 87 -34.66 11.70 -13.12
C TRP A 87 -34.33 10.54 -14.08
N THR A 88 -35.00 9.39 -13.95
CA THR A 88 -34.82 8.22 -14.85
C THR A 88 -35.48 8.39 -16.22
N LYS A 89 -36.38 9.37 -16.36
CA LYS A 89 -37.19 9.57 -17.59
C LYS A 89 -36.42 10.31 -18.70
N THR A 90 -35.32 10.97 -18.35
CA THR A 90 -34.50 11.76 -19.27
C THR A 90 -33.05 11.36 -19.11
N PHE A 91 -32.40 11.06 -20.21
CA PHE A 91 -30.98 10.74 -20.25
C PHE A 91 -30.27 11.58 -21.32
N TYR A 92 -28.96 11.57 -21.24
CA TYR A 92 -28.04 12.12 -22.22
C TYR A 92 -27.25 10.96 -22.82
N ALA A 93 -26.51 11.17 -23.90
CA ALA A 93 -25.59 10.16 -24.39
C ALA A 93 -24.26 10.76 -24.84
N LEU A 94 -23.19 10.01 -24.62
CA LEU A 94 -21.89 10.29 -25.22
C LEU A 94 -21.89 9.65 -26.60
N ALA A 95 -21.83 10.47 -27.65
CA ALA A 95 -22.07 10.04 -29.02
C ALA A 95 -20.99 10.55 -29.97
N ILE A 96 -20.87 9.87 -31.12
CA ILE A 96 -20.10 10.32 -32.27
C ILE A 96 -21.06 10.43 -33.46
N ARG A 97 -21.01 11.56 -34.20
CA ARG A 97 -21.71 11.67 -35.49
C ARG A 97 -20.89 10.97 -36.56
N THR A 98 -21.57 10.19 -37.38
CA THR A 98 -21.07 9.66 -38.64
C THR A 98 -21.99 10.16 -39.75
N HIS A 99 -21.89 11.43 -40.14
CA HIS A 99 -22.62 11.90 -41.32
C HIS A 99 -21.85 11.48 -42.59
N PRO A 100 -22.52 10.96 -43.64
CA PRO A 100 -21.84 10.54 -44.87
C PRO A 100 -21.16 11.69 -45.64
N ASP A 101 -21.61 12.94 -45.46
CA ASP A 101 -21.03 14.14 -46.10
C ASP A 101 -19.82 14.73 -45.34
N GLU A 102 -19.45 14.20 -44.18
CA GLU A 102 -18.35 14.69 -43.31
C GLU A 102 -17.14 13.72 -43.32
N ALA A 103 -16.91 13.01 -44.43
CA ALA A 103 -15.90 11.97 -44.56
C ALA A 103 -14.43 12.43 -44.34
N HIS A 104 -14.20 13.74 -44.20
CA HIS A 104 -12.86 14.34 -44.10
C HIS A 104 -12.60 15.11 -42.79
N GLN A 105 -13.52 15.08 -41.81
CA GLN A 105 -13.28 15.67 -40.48
C GLN A 105 -13.10 14.58 -39.41
N PRO A 106 -12.20 14.78 -38.41
CA PRO A 106 -12.05 13.86 -37.30
C PRO A 106 -13.35 13.76 -36.50
N LYS A 107 -13.84 12.54 -36.31
CA LYS A 107 -15.06 12.20 -35.55
C LYS A 107 -14.88 12.57 -34.06
N ARG A 108 -15.29 13.78 -33.68
CA ARG A 108 -15.20 14.29 -32.29
C ARG A 108 -16.42 13.83 -31.47
N PRO A 109 -16.22 13.18 -30.31
CA PRO A 109 -17.33 12.83 -29.43
C PRO A 109 -17.95 14.05 -28.76
N PHE A 110 -19.26 14.01 -28.56
CA PHE A 110 -20.04 15.06 -27.90
C PHE A 110 -21.10 14.45 -27.00
N ILE A 111 -21.65 15.28 -26.10
CA ILE A 111 -22.78 14.89 -25.26
C ILE A 111 -24.07 15.36 -25.95
N ALA A 112 -24.92 14.40 -26.30
CA ALA A 112 -26.25 14.62 -26.86
C ALA A 112 -27.31 14.55 -25.74
N GLY A 113 -28.37 15.35 -25.85
CA GLY A 113 -29.53 15.23 -24.98
C GLY A 113 -30.17 16.56 -24.60
N PRO A 114 -31.28 16.52 -23.83
CA PRO A 114 -31.93 15.32 -23.32
C PRO A 114 -32.58 14.46 -24.42
N GLY A 115 -32.80 13.17 -24.14
CA GLY A 115 -33.41 12.23 -25.08
C GLY A 115 -34.40 11.27 -24.44
N LYS A 116 -35.06 10.47 -25.29
CA LYS A 116 -36.03 9.43 -24.93
C LYS A 116 -35.69 8.12 -25.62
N TYR A 117 -35.95 7.03 -24.91
CA TYR A 117 -35.81 5.68 -25.45
C TYR A 117 -36.86 5.45 -26.54
N SER A 118 -36.45 4.78 -27.62
CA SER A 118 -37.32 4.32 -28.69
C SER A 118 -37.57 2.81 -28.55
N ASP A 119 -37.27 2.01 -29.57
CA ASP A 119 -37.36 0.55 -29.53
C ASP A 119 -36.02 -0.03 -30.04
N GLN A 120 -35.73 -1.29 -29.71
CA GLN A 120 -34.57 -2.05 -30.20
C GLN A 120 -33.20 -1.43 -29.86
N GLY A 121 -33.06 -0.82 -28.68
CA GLY A 121 -31.81 -0.18 -28.27
C GLY A 121 -31.53 1.17 -28.93
N ASP A 122 -32.45 1.69 -29.75
CA ASP A 122 -32.35 3.02 -30.34
C ASP A 122 -32.89 4.10 -29.39
N VAL A 123 -32.27 5.27 -29.46
CA VAL A 123 -32.64 6.44 -28.66
C VAL A 123 -32.83 7.64 -29.58
N HIS A 124 -33.85 8.45 -29.27
CA HIS A 124 -34.10 9.70 -29.97
C HIS A 124 -33.75 10.86 -29.05
N MET A 125 -32.76 11.64 -29.46
CA MET A 125 -32.33 12.85 -28.77
C MET A 125 -33.09 14.03 -29.35
N ASP A 126 -33.49 14.99 -28.48
CA ASP A 126 -34.19 16.18 -28.92
C ASP A 126 -33.37 16.95 -29.99
N ASP A 127 -34.04 17.71 -30.87
CA ASP A 127 -33.37 18.46 -31.94
C ASP A 127 -32.21 19.32 -31.39
N PRO A 128 -31.02 19.36 -32.04
CA PRO A 128 -30.72 18.94 -33.42
C PRO A 128 -29.99 17.58 -33.52
N TRP A 129 -30.15 16.69 -32.53
CA TRP A 129 -29.30 15.51 -32.39
C TRP A 129 -29.75 14.30 -33.21
N GLY A 130 -31.04 13.98 -33.22
CA GLY A 130 -31.59 12.87 -34.01
C GLY A 130 -31.51 11.50 -33.30
N ALA A 131 -31.48 10.42 -34.10
CA ALA A 131 -31.50 9.05 -33.59
C ALA A 131 -30.08 8.44 -33.49
N PHE A 132 -29.83 7.69 -32.42
CA PHE A 132 -28.58 6.98 -32.16
C PHE A 132 -28.87 5.54 -31.75
N THR A 133 -27.91 4.65 -31.99
CA THR A 133 -27.99 3.26 -31.53
C THR A 133 -27.08 3.06 -30.33
N CYS A 134 -27.62 2.51 -29.25
CA CYS A 134 -26.86 2.30 -28.02
C CYS A 134 -25.97 1.06 -28.11
N TYR A 135 -24.70 1.19 -27.71
CA TYR A 135 -23.74 0.09 -27.51
C TYR A 135 -23.47 -0.83 -28.72
N ASN A 136 -24.01 -0.56 -29.91
CA ASN A 136 -23.89 -1.45 -31.06
C ASN A 136 -23.26 -0.75 -32.25
N GLU A 137 -22.06 -1.19 -32.61
CA GLU A 137 -21.30 -0.67 -33.77
C GLU A 137 -21.75 -1.28 -35.10
N ASN A 138 -22.49 -2.39 -35.07
CA ASN A 138 -22.88 -3.16 -36.25
C ASN A 138 -24.23 -2.71 -36.84
N HIS A 139 -24.91 -1.73 -36.22
CA HIS A 139 -26.12 -1.12 -36.77
C HIS A 139 -25.78 0.09 -37.63
N ASP A 140 -26.64 0.38 -38.61
CA ASP A 140 -26.45 1.49 -39.58
C ASP A 140 -26.50 2.90 -38.94
N GLY A 141 -26.79 3.01 -37.64
CA GLY A 141 -26.90 4.26 -36.89
C GLY A 141 -25.61 4.69 -36.17
N PRO A 142 -25.47 6.00 -35.83
CA PRO A 142 -24.34 6.46 -35.02
C PRO A 142 -24.40 5.86 -33.60
N ILE A 143 -23.28 5.31 -33.14
CA ILE A 143 -23.17 4.70 -31.81
C ILE A 143 -23.20 5.76 -30.69
N CYS A 144 -23.87 5.44 -29.58
CA CYS A 144 -23.83 6.24 -28.36
C CYS A 144 -23.83 5.40 -27.07
N PHE A 145 -23.41 6.03 -25.97
CA PHE A 145 -23.48 5.48 -24.61
C PHE A 145 -24.43 6.33 -23.76
N PRO A 146 -25.67 5.87 -23.48
CA PRO A 146 -26.65 6.64 -22.72
C PRO A 146 -26.31 6.69 -21.23
N PHE A 147 -26.56 7.82 -20.58
CA PHE A 147 -26.36 8.00 -19.15
C PHE A 147 -27.33 9.03 -18.55
N HIS A 148 -27.63 8.89 -17.27
CA HIS A 148 -28.34 9.92 -16.51
C HIS A 148 -27.40 11.06 -16.10
N LEU A 149 -27.91 12.30 -16.09
CA LEU A 149 -27.12 13.48 -15.72
C LEU A 149 -26.50 13.35 -14.32
N ASP A 150 -27.28 12.85 -13.35
CA ASP A 150 -26.80 12.62 -11.99
C ASP A 150 -25.67 11.58 -11.93
N CYS A 151 -25.71 10.54 -12.78
CA CYS A 151 -24.64 9.55 -12.85
C CYS A 151 -23.37 10.13 -13.47
N PHE A 152 -23.51 10.98 -14.48
CA PHE A 152 -22.37 11.66 -15.11
C PHE A 152 -21.68 12.63 -14.15
N GLN A 153 -22.44 13.38 -13.36
CA GLN A 153 -21.88 14.26 -12.33
C GLN A 153 -21.08 13.47 -11.26
N LEU A 154 -21.53 12.26 -10.91
CA LEU A 154 -20.78 11.38 -10.01
C LEU A 154 -19.50 10.88 -10.67
N LEU A 155 -19.52 10.53 -11.96
CA LEU A 155 -18.34 10.13 -12.71
C LEU A 155 -17.33 11.27 -12.83
N GLU A 156 -17.77 12.48 -13.19
CA GLU A 156 -16.93 13.69 -13.23
C GLU A 156 -16.24 13.95 -11.90
N ARG A 157 -17.00 13.86 -10.80
CA ARG A 157 -16.44 14.02 -9.46
C ARG A 157 -15.48 12.89 -9.09
N CYS A 158 -15.77 11.66 -9.51
CA CYS A 158 -14.89 10.52 -9.30
C CYS A 158 -13.55 10.73 -10.02
N ILE A 159 -13.57 11.24 -11.25
CA ILE A 159 -12.37 11.51 -12.07
C ILE A 159 -11.57 12.69 -11.49
N THR A 160 -12.22 13.83 -11.26
CA THR A 160 -11.57 15.11 -10.95
C THR A 160 -11.33 15.37 -9.46
N GLY A 161 -11.99 14.61 -8.58
CA GLY A 161 -11.98 14.85 -7.13
C GLY A 161 -12.73 16.12 -6.68
N SER A 162 -13.33 16.87 -7.61
CA SER A 162 -13.95 18.18 -7.33
C SER A 162 -15.38 18.31 -7.90
N SER A 163 -16.08 19.38 -7.52
CA SER A 163 -17.39 19.76 -8.08
C SER A 163 -17.26 20.08 -9.58
N PRO A 164 -18.31 19.88 -10.42
CA PRO A 164 -18.23 19.93 -11.89
C PRO A 164 -17.99 21.34 -12.48
N ALA A 165 -16.86 21.99 -12.17
CA ALA A 165 -16.56 23.35 -12.59
C ALA A 165 -15.15 23.58 -13.18
N SER A 166 -14.33 22.54 -13.47
CA SER A 166 -13.06 22.67 -14.21
C SER A 166 -12.41 21.30 -14.54
N PRO A 167 -11.49 21.20 -15.53
CA PRO A 167 -11.69 21.48 -16.96
C PRO A 167 -12.52 20.36 -17.62
N ALA A 168 -13.01 20.58 -18.84
CA ALA A 168 -13.86 19.62 -19.54
C ALA A 168 -13.17 18.24 -19.66
N LEU A 169 -13.84 17.17 -19.20
CA LEU A 169 -13.40 15.80 -19.45
C LEU A 169 -13.12 15.61 -20.95
N GLN A 170 -12.01 14.96 -21.29
CA GLN A 170 -11.67 14.64 -22.67
C GLN A 170 -12.66 13.60 -23.20
N LYS A 171 -13.65 14.07 -23.96
CA LYS A 171 -14.80 13.26 -24.37
C LYS A 171 -14.37 12.09 -25.26
N ARG A 172 -13.27 12.29 -26.00
CA ARG A 172 -12.63 11.24 -26.81
C ARG A 172 -12.19 10.05 -25.98
N THR A 173 -11.38 10.29 -24.97
CA THR A 173 -10.84 9.24 -24.10
C THR A 173 -11.96 8.53 -23.35
N LEU A 174 -12.95 9.27 -22.84
CA LEU A 174 -14.10 8.64 -22.19
C LEU A 174 -14.93 7.76 -23.14
N PHE A 175 -15.14 8.22 -24.38
CA PHE A 175 -15.84 7.45 -25.40
C PHE A 175 -15.09 6.16 -25.73
N ASP A 176 -13.77 6.24 -25.96
CA ASP A 176 -12.94 5.08 -26.29
C ASP A 176 -12.83 4.09 -25.11
N VAL A 177 -12.88 4.57 -23.86
CA VAL A 177 -13.02 3.72 -22.67
C VAL A 177 -14.35 2.98 -22.68
N MET A 178 -15.48 3.68 -22.82
CA MET A 178 -16.81 3.04 -22.83
C MET A 178 -16.96 2.07 -24.00
N ARG A 179 -16.41 2.41 -25.17
CA ARG A 179 -16.38 1.55 -26.36
C ARG A 179 -15.62 0.25 -26.10
N GLY A 180 -14.45 0.32 -25.46
CA GLY A 180 -13.68 -0.87 -25.11
C GLY A 180 -14.33 -1.78 -24.07
N LEU A 181 -15.45 -1.36 -23.47
CA LEU A 181 -16.21 -2.11 -22.47
C LEU A 181 -17.54 -2.65 -23.02
N ILE A 182 -17.78 -2.57 -24.33
CA ILE A 182 -18.97 -3.17 -24.93
C ILE A 182 -18.91 -4.70 -24.77
N ASN A 183 -20.02 -5.31 -24.36
CA ASN A 183 -20.14 -6.76 -24.29
C ASN A 183 -20.43 -7.33 -25.68
N GLU A 184 -19.46 -8.00 -26.29
CA GLU A 184 -19.60 -8.64 -27.61
C GLU A 184 -20.33 -10.00 -27.58
N GLU A 185 -20.45 -10.62 -26.40
CA GLU A 185 -20.99 -11.99 -26.25
C GLU A 185 -22.50 -12.04 -25.96
N MET A 186 -23.11 -10.90 -25.57
CA MET A 186 -24.53 -10.78 -25.21
C MET A 186 -25.16 -9.57 -25.92
N TYR A 187 -26.49 -9.43 -25.91
CA TYR A 187 -27.15 -8.23 -26.44
C TYR A 187 -26.51 -6.97 -25.86
N PRO A 188 -25.98 -6.05 -26.68
CA PRO A 188 -25.26 -4.88 -26.17
C PRO A 188 -26.27 -3.85 -25.65
N SER A 189 -26.71 -4.03 -24.42
CA SER A 189 -27.67 -3.13 -23.73
C SER A 189 -27.03 -2.37 -22.56
N ALA A 190 -25.82 -2.75 -22.17
CA ALA A 190 -25.02 -2.16 -21.10
C ALA A 190 -23.52 -2.41 -21.33
N LEU A 191 -22.66 -1.73 -20.57
CA LEU A 191 -21.22 -2.00 -20.55
C LEU A 191 -20.92 -3.24 -19.70
N ASN A 192 -19.84 -3.95 -20.04
CA ASN A 192 -19.34 -5.10 -19.28
C ASN A 192 -18.52 -4.64 -18.06
N ILE A 193 -19.19 -4.08 -17.06
CA ILE A 193 -18.59 -3.58 -15.82
C ILE A 193 -19.39 -4.01 -14.58
N ASP A 194 -18.75 -3.99 -13.41
CA ASP A 194 -19.46 -4.15 -12.14
C ASP A 194 -20.22 -2.86 -11.82
N TYR A 195 -21.55 -2.91 -11.95
CA TYR A 195 -22.46 -1.80 -11.62
C TYR A 195 -22.68 -1.60 -10.11
N GLY A 196 -21.91 -2.31 -9.27
CA GLY A 196 -21.95 -2.25 -7.83
C GLY A 196 -23.02 -3.18 -7.25
N GLN A 197 -22.74 -3.73 -6.07
CA GLN A 197 -23.66 -4.64 -5.39
C GLN A 197 -24.77 -3.88 -4.62
N PRO A 198 -26.05 -4.33 -4.67
CA PRO A 198 -26.55 -5.43 -5.49
C PRO A 198 -26.55 -5.03 -6.98
N MET A 199 -26.24 -5.99 -7.85
CA MET A 199 -26.24 -5.76 -9.30
C MET A 199 -27.64 -5.36 -9.78
N PRO A 200 -27.79 -4.37 -10.69
CA PRO A 200 -29.07 -4.09 -11.33
C PRO A 200 -29.56 -5.30 -12.13
N PRO A 201 -30.88 -5.52 -12.25
CA PRO A 201 -31.46 -6.64 -13.00
C PRO A 201 -31.39 -6.40 -14.52
N ILE A 202 -30.17 -6.31 -15.06
CA ILE A 202 -29.91 -6.10 -16.49
C ILE A 202 -30.28 -7.39 -17.24
N ASP A 203 -31.32 -7.30 -18.07
CA ASP A 203 -31.84 -8.39 -18.91
C ASP A 203 -32.38 -7.79 -20.22
N GLN A 204 -33.11 -8.56 -21.03
CA GLN A 204 -33.72 -8.07 -22.27
C GLN A 204 -34.65 -6.86 -22.06
N TYR A 205 -35.39 -6.82 -20.94
CA TYR A 205 -36.30 -5.72 -20.60
C TYR A 205 -36.18 -5.35 -19.12
N TRP A 206 -36.35 -4.07 -18.79
CA TRP A 206 -36.43 -3.62 -17.41
C TRP A 206 -37.77 -4.00 -16.78
N ILE A 207 -37.74 -4.73 -15.67
CA ILE A 207 -38.92 -5.09 -14.89
C ILE A 207 -38.88 -4.35 -13.56
N CYS A 208 -39.92 -3.57 -13.26
CA CYS A 208 -40.04 -2.87 -11.99
C CYS A 208 -40.44 -3.86 -10.89
N ARG A 209 -39.50 -4.31 -10.06
CA ARG A 209 -39.80 -5.26 -8.98
C ARG A 209 -39.88 -4.55 -7.62
N PRO A 210 -40.84 -4.91 -6.76
CA PRO A 210 -40.87 -4.44 -5.38
C PRO A 210 -39.60 -4.85 -4.63
N GLY A 211 -39.00 -3.92 -3.88
CA GLY A 211 -37.72 -4.13 -3.20
C GLY A 211 -36.49 -3.71 -4.00
N GLU A 212 -36.65 -3.42 -5.29
CA GLU A 212 -35.59 -2.96 -6.17
C GLU A 212 -35.64 -1.43 -6.39
N GLU A 213 -36.40 -0.70 -5.56
CA GLU A 213 -36.53 0.77 -5.62
C GLU A 213 -35.18 1.50 -5.47
N LEU A 214 -34.19 0.84 -4.85
CA LEU A 214 -32.81 1.32 -4.76
C LEU A 214 -32.28 1.78 -6.12
N PHE A 215 -32.55 1.06 -7.21
CA PHE A 215 -31.96 1.34 -8.52
C PHE A 215 -32.51 2.61 -9.17
N VAL A 216 -33.71 3.03 -8.79
CA VAL A 216 -34.38 4.23 -9.30
C VAL A 216 -34.37 5.39 -8.30
N ALA A 217 -33.79 5.20 -7.12
CA ALA A 217 -33.64 6.27 -6.13
C ALA A 217 -32.60 7.29 -6.59
N GLN A 218 -32.99 8.57 -6.68
CA GLN A 218 -32.09 9.61 -7.19
C GLN A 218 -30.81 9.74 -6.33
N PRO A 219 -29.61 9.56 -6.91
CA PRO A 219 -28.38 9.51 -6.12
C PRO A 219 -27.90 10.89 -5.66
N THR A 220 -28.31 11.97 -6.31
CA THR A 220 -27.91 13.36 -5.97
C THR A 220 -28.91 14.09 -5.07
N ALA A 221 -30.16 13.62 -4.98
CA ALA A 221 -31.23 14.25 -4.18
C ALA A 221 -31.08 13.93 -2.69
N THR A 222 -30.13 14.57 -2.01
CA THR A 222 -29.80 14.27 -0.61
C THR A 222 -30.27 15.31 0.39
N LEU A 223 -30.84 16.45 -0.01
CA LEU A 223 -31.15 17.56 0.90
C LEU A 223 -31.95 17.14 2.15
N LYS A 224 -33.04 16.39 1.97
CA LYS A 224 -33.86 15.86 3.09
C LYS A 224 -33.07 14.89 3.98
N SER A 225 -32.21 14.07 3.36
CA SER A 225 -31.32 13.12 4.03
C SER A 225 -30.22 13.84 4.82
N MET A 226 -29.72 14.97 4.31
CA MET A 226 -28.68 15.77 4.95
C MET A 226 -29.21 16.53 6.17
N ASP A 227 -30.44 17.04 6.12
CA ASP A 227 -31.08 17.65 7.29
C ASP A 227 -31.37 16.62 8.39
N TYR A 228 -31.86 15.44 7.99
CA TYR A 228 -32.02 14.32 8.91
C TYR A 228 -30.67 13.89 9.50
N LEU A 229 -29.62 13.79 8.67
CA LEU A 229 -28.26 13.48 9.08
C LEU A 229 -27.74 14.48 10.13
N ARG A 230 -27.87 15.79 9.86
CA ARG A 230 -27.51 16.86 10.81
C ARG A 230 -28.21 16.65 12.15
N SER A 231 -29.50 16.33 12.12
CA SER A 231 -30.29 16.09 13.34
C SER A 231 -29.79 14.86 14.13
N VAL A 232 -29.42 13.78 13.44
CA VAL A 232 -28.95 12.54 14.04
C VAL A 232 -27.56 12.72 14.65
N ILE A 233 -26.60 13.30 13.91
CA ILE A 233 -25.23 13.57 14.39
C ILE A 233 -25.25 14.60 15.53
N SER A 234 -26.18 15.55 15.52
CA SER A 234 -26.37 16.50 16.63
C SER A 234 -26.86 15.83 17.92
N GLY A 235 -27.38 14.60 17.83
CA GLY A 235 -27.85 13.82 18.97
C GLY A 235 -26.76 13.46 19.97
N LYS A 236 -27.18 13.21 21.23
CA LYS A 236 -26.28 12.80 22.33
C LYS A 236 -25.52 11.50 22.03
N ALA A 237 -26.03 10.67 21.11
CA ALA A 237 -25.41 9.41 20.72
C ALA A 237 -24.05 9.57 20.04
N PHE A 238 -23.80 10.72 19.39
CA PHE A 238 -22.54 11.02 18.68
C PHE A 238 -21.66 12.03 19.41
N LYS A 239 -22.03 12.42 20.63
CA LYS A 239 -21.16 13.27 21.47
C LYS A 239 -19.87 12.49 21.79
N LEU A 240 -18.71 13.08 21.49
CA LEU A 240 -17.45 12.56 21.98
C LEU A 240 -17.50 12.64 23.51
N LYS A 241 -17.44 11.49 24.18
CA LYS A 241 -17.39 11.46 25.63
C LYS A 241 -16.03 11.99 26.07
N ASP A 242 -16.01 12.90 27.05
CA ASP A 242 -14.82 13.30 27.82
C ASP A 242 -14.33 12.09 28.63
N SER A 243 -13.85 11.09 27.91
CA SER A 243 -13.08 10.00 28.46
C SER A 243 -11.68 10.43 28.08
N THR A 244 -11.00 11.14 28.99
CA THR A 244 -9.55 11.02 29.02
C THR A 244 -9.29 9.53 28.98
N PRO A 245 -8.66 8.98 27.92
CA PRO A 245 -8.22 7.61 28.00
C PRO A 245 -7.32 7.58 29.22
N SER A 246 -7.68 6.77 30.21
CA SER A 246 -6.77 6.53 31.32
C SER A 246 -5.55 5.91 30.66
N SER A 247 -4.49 6.68 30.46
CA SER A 247 -3.21 6.20 29.92
C SER A 247 -2.57 5.17 30.83
N THR A 248 -3.19 4.86 31.97
CA THR A 248 -2.87 3.69 32.79
C THR A 248 -3.36 2.43 32.09
N PRO A 249 -2.45 1.55 31.65
CA PRO A 249 -2.80 0.20 31.24
C PRO A 249 -3.62 -0.44 32.36
N LEU A 250 -4.68 -1.17 32.03
CA LEU A 250 -5.38 -1.97 33.05
C LEU A 250 -4.37 -2.99 33.62
N PRO A 251 -4.45 -3.37 34.90
CA PRO A 251 -3.56 -4.39 35.47
C PRO A 251 -3.69 -5.68 34.65
N GLY A 252 -2.67 -6.01 33.84
CA GLY A 252 -2.68 -7.12 32.88
C GLY A 252 -2.38 -6.74 31.42
N ASP A 253 -2.38 -5.46 31.06
CA ASP A 253 -2.10 -4.98 29.69
C ASP A 253 -0.60 -5.01 29.30
N GLY A 254 0.32 -5.35 30.22
CA GLY A 254 1.76 -5.47 29.93
C GLY A 254 2.14 -6.64 29.00
N ASP A 255 1.23 -7.61 28.85
CA ASP A 255 1.36 -8.76 27.95
C ASP A 255 0.62 -8.54 26.60
N ASN A 256 -0.02 -7.39 26.39
CA ASN A 256 -0.72 -7.11 25.14
C ASN A 256 0.32 -6.68 24.07
N PRO A 257 0.52 -7.47 22.99
CA PRO A 257 1.56 -7.19 22.01
C PRO A 257 1.34 -5.87 21.26
N LEU A 258 0.09 -5.39 21.19
CA LEU A 258 -0.23 -4.11 20.55
C LEU A 258 0.22 -2.91 21.39
N CYS A 259 0.43 -3.06 22.70
CA CYS A 259 0.99 -1.99 23.54
C CYS A 259 2.46 -1.67 23.19
N ARG A 260 3.14 -2.58 22.47
CA ARG A 260 4.57 -2.48 22.13
C ARG A 260 4.80 -1.98 20.71
N LEU A 261 3.73 -1.86 19.91
CA LEU A 261 3.81 -1.33 18.55
C LEU A 261 3.75 0.20 18.58
N PRO A 262 4.57 0.90 17.78
CA PRO A 262 4.42 2.33 17.58
C PRO A 262 3.00 2.67 17.11
N TYR A 263 2.51 3.83 17.56
CA TYR A 263 1.18 4.33 17.21
C TYR A 263 0.93 4.33 15.70
N ASP A 264 1.93 4.69 14.91
CA ASP A 264 1.84 4.76 13.45
C ASP A 264 1.69 3.39 12.79
N ILE A 265 2.29 2.35 13.38
CA ILE A 265 2.13 0.97 12.90
C ILE A 265 0.70 0.50 13.19
N ILE A 266 0.17 0.78 14.38
CA ILE A 266 -1.22 0.45 14.72
C ILE A 266 -2.19 1.24 13.84
N HIS A 267 -1.90 2.52 13.60
CA HIS A 267 -2.65 3.36 12.68
C HIS A 267 -2.71 2.74 11.29
N ARG A 268 -1.56 2.30 10.77
CA ARG A 268 -1.44 1.70 9.43
C ARG A 268 -2.08 0.32 9.35
N ILE A 269 -1.93 -0.52 10.36
CA ILE A 269 -2.67 -1.78 10.49
C ILE A 269 -4.18 -1.51 10.40
N VAL A 270 -4.69 -0.58 11.20
CA VAL A 270 -6.14 -0.28 11.25
C VAL A 270 -6.64 0.39 9.97
N TYR A 271 -5.79 1.17 9.32
CA TYR A 271 -6.06 1.76 8.01
C TYR A 271 -6.30 0.68 6.95
N PHE A 272 -5.47 -0.38 6.92
CA PHE A 272 -5.59 -1.48 5.95
C PHE A 272 -6.62 -2.55 6.31
N LEU A 273 -7.09 -2.62 7.56
CA LEU A 273 -8.11 -3.60 7.94
C LEU A 273 -9.45 -3.31 7.26
N PRO A 274 -10.18 -4.34 6.75
CA PRO A 274 -11.57 -4.18 6.36
C PRO A 274 -12.42 -3.66 7.52
N THR A 275 -13.51 -2.95 7.22
CA THR A 275 -14.41 -2.34 8.24
C THR A 275 -14.82 -3.29 9.35
N LYS A 276 -15.13 -4.54 8.99
CA LYS A 276 -15.56 -5.60 9.90
C LYS A 276 -14.44 -5.99 10.86
N ASP A 277 -13.21 -5.97 10.39
CA ASP A 277 -12.03 -6.39 11.14
C ASP A 277 -11.47 -5.29 12.04
N VAL A 278 -11.74 -4.01 11.74
CA VAL A 278 -11.46 -2.92 12.69
C VAL A 278 -12.27 -3.09 13.97
N VAL A 279 -13.53 -3.52 13.86
CA VAL A 279 -14.37 -3.79 15.04
C VAL A 279 -13.79 -4.99 15.80
N ASN A 280 -13.45 -6.08 15.11
CA ASN A 280 -12.80 -7.24 15.73
C ASN A 280 -11.48 -6.86 16.42
N PHE A 281 -10.68 -6.00 15.81
CA PHE A 281 -9.43 -5.49 16.35
C PHE A 281 -9.63 -4.66 17.63
N THR A 282 -10.64 -3.78 17.67
CA THR A 282 -11.02 -3.07 18.91
C THR A 282 -11.60 -3.98 20.00
N MET A 283 -12.15 -5.14 19.61
CA MET A 283 -12.67 -6.12 20.55
C MET A 283 -11.56 -7.00 21.14
N ALA A 284 -10.56 -7.32 20.34
CA ALA A 284 -9.42 -8.16 20.71
C ALA A 284 -8.45 -7.48 21.70
N SER A 285 -8.38 -6.15 21.73
CA SER A 285 -7.44 -5.43 22.58
C SER A 285 -8.04 -4.15 23.19
N SER A 286 -7.98 -4.06 24.52
CA SER A 286 -8.27 -2.86 25.33
C SER A 286 -7.40 -1.67 24.91
N TYR A 287 -6.12 -1.92 24.64
CA TYR A 287 -5.17 -0.91 24.18
C TYR A 287 -5.51 -0.39 22.78
N ALA A 288 -5.74 -1.29 21.82
CA ALA A 288 -6.20 -0.92 20.48
C ALA A 288 -7.51 -0.13 20.53
N ARG A 289 -8.43 -0.53 21.41
CA ARG A 289 -9.68 0.20 21.65
C ARG A 289 -9.42 1.62 22.16
N GLY A 290 -8.53 1.80 23.13
CA GLY A 290 -8.18 3.12 23.68
C GLY A 290 -7.56 4.03 22.62
N LEU A 291 -6.60 3.51 21.86
CA LEU A 291 -5.89 4.21 20.80
C LEU A 291 -6.83 4.65 19.67
N LEU A 292 -7.73 3.75 19.24
CA LEU A 292 -8.73 4.05 18.22
C LEU A 292 -9.84 4.99 18.68
N LEU A 293 -10.15 5.03 19.97
CA LEU A 293 -11.08 6.02 20.51
C LEU A 293 -10.48 7.43 20.56
N ALA A 294 -9.17 7.56 20.75
CA ALA A 294 -8.47 8.83 20.82
C ALA A 294 -8.07 9.40 19.44
N ASN A 295 -7.86 8.53 18.45
CA ASN A 295 -7.30 8.90 17.15
C ASN A 295 -8.35 9.46 16.17
N ARG A 296 -8.58 10.78 16.20
CA ARG A 296 -9.51 11.46 15.29
C ARG A 296 -9.00 11.56 13.85
N THR A 297 -7.70 11.70 13.64
CA THR A 297 -7.10 11.85 12.29
C THR A 297 -7.31 10.59 11.46
N LEU A 298 -7.19 9.41 12.08
CA LEU A 298 -7.54 8.14 11.46
C LEU A 298 -8.96 8.11 10.93
N TRP A 299 -9.94 8.45 11.77
CA TRP A 299 -11.35 8.39 11.37
C TRP A 299 -11.68 9.43 10.29
N TRP A 300 -10.97 10.56 10.27
CA TRP A 300 -11.05 11.50 9.14
C TRP A 300 -10.53 10.88 7.85
N SER A 301 -9.34 10.26 7.88
CA SER A 301 -8.77 9.59 6.70
C SER A 301 -9.71 8.48 6.21
N ARG A 302 -10.17 7.62 7.11
CA ARG A 302 -11.09 6.52 6.78
C ARG A 302 -12.42 6.99 6.23
N MET A 303 -12.96 8.11 6.70
CA MET A 303 -14.15 8.68 6.08
C MET A 303 -13.88 9.20 4.66
N ALA A 304 -12.71 9.77 4.41
CA ALA A 304 -12.33 10.23 3.07
C ALA A 304 -12.12 9.04 2.11
N ASP A 305 -11.44 7.99 2.58
CA ASP A 305 -11.02 6.87 1.74
C ASP A 305 -12.11 5.80 1.57
N ASP A 306 -12.86 5.49 2.63
CA ASP A 306 -13.91 4.46 2.57
C ASP A 306 -15.24 5.00 2.03
N MET A 307 -15.44 6.32 2.09
CA MET A 307 -16.70 6.98 1.71
C MET A 307 -16.49 8.18 0.76
N PRO A 308 -15.72 8.03 -0.34
CA PRO A 308 -15.51 9.11 -1.31
C PRO A 308 -16.82 9.55 -2.00
N TRP A 309 -17.80 8.65 -2.06
CA TRP A 309 -19.16 8.92 -2.53
C TRP A 309 -19.99 9.80 -1.57
N PHE A 310 -19.56 9.98 -0.32
CA PHE A 310 -20.23 10.83 0.67
C PHE A 310 -19.44 12.11 0.96
N TYR A 311 -19.13 12.83 -0.10
CA TYR A 311 -18.30 14.04 -0.06
C TYR A 311 -18.87 15.19 0.79
N GLU A 312 -20.17 15.21 1.12
CA GLU A 312 -20.76 16.22 2.00
C GLU A 312 -20.52 15.95 3.51
N LEU A 313 -20.25 14.69 3.88
CA LEU A 313 -20.17 14.26 5.29
C LEU A 313 -19.13 15.07 6.11
N PRO A 314 -17.90 15.33 5.62
CA PRO A 314 -16.94 16.11 6.38
C PRO A 314 -17.39 17.53 6.67
N GLY A 315 -18.08 18.17 5.72
CA GLY A 315 -18.65 19.50 5.91
C GLY A 315 -19.75 19.50 6.97
N ILE A 316 -20.65 18.52 6.92
CA ILE A 316 -21.75 18.37 7.89
C ILE A 316 -21.22 18.14 9.30
N VAL A 317 -20.22 17.28 9.47
CA VAL A 317 -19.61 17.03 10.78
C VAL A 317 -18.95 18.29 11.35
N LYS A 318 -18.22 19.05 10.53
CA LYS A 318 -17.62 20.33 10.95
C LYS A 318 -18.69 21.35 11.36
N GLU A 319 -19.74 21.52 10.55
CA GLU A 319 -20.88 22.40 10.84
C GLU A 319 -21.55 22.05 12.19
N VAL A 320 -21.76 20.76 12.46
CA VAL A 320 -22.34 20.28 13.72
C VAL A 320 -21.41 20.52 14.91
N GLU A 321 -20.09 20.29 14.76
CA GLU A 321 -19.11 20.58 15.80
C GLU A 321 -19.06 22.07 16.15
N GLU A 322 -19.08 22.93 15.14
CA GLU A 322 -19.10 24.39 15.29
C GLU A 322 -20.38 24.86 15.98
N THR A 323 -21.54 24.35 15.55
CA THR A 323 -22.85 24.71 16.12
C THR A 323 -22.98 24.28 17.58
N ARG A 324 -22.41 23.12 17.95
CA ARG A 324 -22.48 22.58 19.31
C ARG A 324 -21.39 23.09 20.24
N GLY A 325 -20.28 23.59 19.70
CA GLY A 325 -19.07 23.89 20.48
C GLY A 325 -18.42 22.64 21.10
N GLU A 326 -18.75 21.45 20.61
CA GLU A 326 -18.30 20.16 21.13
C GLU A 326 -17.84 19.25 20.00
N LYS A 327 -16.87 18.37 20.28
CA LYS A 327 -16.40 17.39 19.29
C LYS A 327 -17.36 16.22 19.11
N VAL A 328 -17.47 15.75 17.88
CA VAL A 328 -18.28 14.59 17.48
C VAL A 328 -17.41 13.32 17.51
N ASP A 329 -17.99 12.20 17.94
CA ASP A 329 -17.36 10.87 17.91
C ASP A 329 -17.35 10.35 16.45
N LEU A 330 -16.25 10.62 15.74
CA LEU A 330 -16.08 10.31 14.31
C LEU A 330 -16.16 8.81 14.01
N ARG A 331 -15.75 7.95 14.95
CA ARG A 331 -15.91 6.51 14.82
C ARG A 331 -17.38 6.14 14.71
N ARG A 332 -18.22 6.67 15.61
CA ARG A 332 -19.65 6.38 15.59
C ARG A 332 -20.30 6.90 14.32
N VAL A 333 -19.90 8.08 13.86
CA VAL A 333 -20.36 8.63 12.58
C VAL A 333 -19.99 7.68 11.44
N TRP A 334 -18.74 7.24 11.38
CA TRP A 334 -18.26 6.30 10.36
C TRP A 334 -19.04 4.97 10.39
N VAL A 335 -19.16 4.30 11.54
CA VAL A 335 -19.88 3.02 11.68
C VAL A 335 -21.34 3.16 11.28
N TRP A 336 -22.02 4.19 11.81
CA TRP A 336 -23.43 4.41 11.54
C TRP A 336 -23.66 4.73 10.06
N THR A 337 -22.80 5.57 9.46
CA THR A 337 -22.90 5.95 8.05
C THR A 337 -22.70 4.75 7.13
N GLN A 338 -21.74 3.89 7.45
CA GLN A 338 -21.50 2.64 6.72
C GLN A 338 -22.73 1.73 6.69
N GLU A 339 -23.48 1.66 7.79
CA GLU A 339 -24.69 0.82 7.87
C GLU A 339 -25.90 1.46 7.17
N VAL A 340 -26.18 2.74 7.42
CA VAL A 340 -27.38 3.40 6.84
C VAL A 340 -27.29 3.64 5.34
N SER A 341 -26.07 3.66 4.78
CA SER A 341 -25.80 3.80 3.35
C SER A 341 -25.57 2.46 2.64
N ARG A 342 -25.70 1.33 3.35
CA ARG A 342 -25.40 0.01 2.80
C ARG A 342 -26.37 -0.32 1.66
N PRO A 343 -25.90 -0.57 0.42
CA PRO A 343 -26.77 -0.89 -0.69
C PRO A 343 -27.29 -2.32 -0.54
N VAL A 344 -28.59 -2.46 -0.31
CA VAL A 344 -29.28 -3.75 -0.19
C VAL A 344 -30.66 -3.63 -0.83
N GLN A 345 -31.19 -4.74 -1.33
CA GLN A 345 -32.60 -4.81 -1.72
C GLN A 345 -33.51 -4.53 -0.51
N PHE A 346 -34.70 -4.00 -0.75
CA PHE A 346 -35.70 -3.65 0.26
C PHE A 346 -35.26 -2.57 1.26
N ILE A 347 -34.20 -1.81 0.95
CA ILE A 347 -33.86 -0.62 1.70
C ILE A 347 -35.02 0.38 1.68
N ARG A 348 -35.26 1.04 2.81
CA ARG A 348 -36.33 2.04 2.97
C ARG A 348 -35.80 3.25 3.73
N GLY A 349 -36.46 4.38 3.52
CA GLY A 349 -36.22 5.61 4.29
C GLY A 349 -35.23 6.58 3.62
N PRO A 350 -34.78 7.60 4.37
CA PRO A 350 -34.20 8.80 3.78
C PRO A 350 -32.80 8.59 3.17
N PHE A 351 -32.11 7.48 3.45
CA PHE A 351 -30.76 7.22 2.94
C PHE A 351 -30.72 6.35 1.68
N MET A 352 -31.87 5.99 1.10
CA MET A 352 -31.93 5.15 -0.09
C MET A 352 -31.19 5.76 -1.30
N GLY A 353 -31.34 7.07 -1.56
CA GLY A 353 -30.58 7.75 -2.62
C GLY A 353 -29.07 7.75 -2.35
N LEU A 354 -28.66 7.90 -1.09
CA LEU A 354 -27.25 7.81 -0.69
C LEU A 354 -26.70 6.39 -0.86
N ALA A 355 -27.49 5.36 -0.57
CA ALA A 355 -27.13 3.97 -0.82
C ALA A 355 -27.00 3.70 -2.33
N ASN A 356 -27.89 4.26 -3.17
CA ASN A 356 -27.75 4.16 -4.63
C ASN A 356 -26.49 4.89 -5.12
N ARG A 357 -26.17 6.07 -4.56
CA ARG A 357 -24.92 6.78 -4.86
C ARG A 357 -23.69 5.94 -4.53
N ARG A 358 -23.66 5.31 -3.36
CA ARG A 358 -22.57 4.41 -2.96
C ARG A 358 -22.40 3.26 -3.95
N ARG A 359 -23.51 2.65 -4.40
CA ARG A 359 -23.50 1.59 -5.42
C ARG A 359 -22.90 2.11 -6.73
N ILE A 360 -23.44 3.21 -7.26
CA ILE A 360 -23.02 3.84 -8.53
C ILE A 360 -21.57 4.31 -8.50
N TRP A 361 -21.02 4.61 -7.33
CA TRP A 361 -19.61 4.95 -7.21
C TRP A 361 -18.68 3.82 -7.68
N THR A 362 -19.11 2.55 -7.56
CA THR A 362 -18.32 1.39 -7.99
C THR A 362 -18.00 1.42 -9.50
N PRO A 363 -18.99 1.48 -10.41
CA PRO A 363 -18.71 1.62 -11.84
C PRO A 363 -18.04 2.97 -12.18
N CYS A 364 -18.33 4.05 -11.43
CA CYS A 364 -17.61 5.32 -11.61
C CYS A 364 -16.11 5.18 -11.35
N SER A 365 -15.70 4.48 -10.29
CA SER A 365 -14.28 4.23 -9.99
C SER A 365 -13.61 3.45 -11.12
N VAL A 366 -14.25 2.39 -11.61
CA VAL A 366 -13.73 1.58 -12.73
C VAL A 366 -13.52 2.44 -13.98
N LEU A 367 -14.53 3.23 -14.36
CA LEU A 367 -14.44 4.13 -15.51
C LEU A 367 -13.38 5.21 -15.29
N ALA A 368 -13.26 5.74 -14.08
CA ALA A 368 -12.28 6.77 -13.76
C ALA A 368 -10.84 6.24 -13.84
N ASP A 369 -10.58 5.02 -13.35
CA ASP A 369 -9.26 4.41 -13.40
C ASP A 369 -8.83 4.10 -14.84
N LEU A 370 -9.76 3.56 -15.65
CA LEU A 370 -9.52 3.32 -17.09
C LEU A 370 -9.34 4.62 -17.87
N TYR A 371 -10.08 5.67 -17.51
CA TYR A 371 -9.92 7.00 -18.11
C TYR A 371 -8.54 7.58 -17.78
N ARG A 372 -8.14 7.61 -16.50
CA ARG A 372 -6.83 8.12 -16.07
C ARG A 372 -5.66 7.39 -16.73
N ALA A 373 -5.77 6.09 -16.92
CA ALA A 373 -4.73 5.29 -17.60
C ALA A 373 -4.55 5.63 -19.09
N LYS A 374 -5.50 6.34 -19.71
CA LYS A 374 -5.50 6.68 -21.14
C LYS A 374 -5.40 8.18 -21.42
N VAL A 375 -5.47 9.04 -20.41
CA VAL A 375 -5.30 10.49 -20.59
C VAL A 375 -3.80 10.78 -20.75
N PRO A 376 -3.38 11.50 -21.80
CA PRO A 376 -2.01 11.96 -21.94
C PRO A 376 -1.58 12.90 -20.81
N ASP A 377 -0.32 12.77 -20.35
CA ASP A 377 0.24 13.56 -19.24
C ASP A 377 0.31 15.08 -19.53
N ASP A 378 0.26 15.47 -20.80
CA ASP A 378 0.34 16.85 -21.31
C ASP A 378 -1.02 17.52 -21.59
N TRP A 379 -2.14 16.85 -21.26
CA TRP A 379 -3.48 17.40 -21.50
C TRP A 379 -3.80 18.59 -20.56
N ASP A 380 -3.82 19.80 -21.12
CA ASP A 380 -4.04 21.06 -20.39
C ASP A 380 -5.53 21.41 -20.11
N GLY A 381 -6.47 20.59 -20.59
CA GLY A 381 -7.90 20.78 -20.38
C GLY A 381 -8.56 21.92 -21.18
N VAL A 382 -7.82 22.57 -22.10
CA VAL A 382 -8.31 23.74 -22.87
C VAL A 382 -8.22 23.53 -24.39
N SER A 383 -7.44 22.55 -24.85
CA SER A 383 -7.14 22.27 -26.25
C SER A 383 -8.31 21.80 -27.13
N GLU A 384 -9.51 21.57 -26.59
CA GLU A 384 -10.70 21.18 -27.40
C GLU A 384 -11.38 22.36 -28.14
N GLN A 385 -10.99 23.63 -27.88
CA GLN A 385 -11.72 24.82 -28.37
C GLN A 385 -11.05 25.70 -29.45
N SER A 386 -9.81 25.46 -29.89
CA SER A 386 -9.09 26.45 -30.72
C SER A 386 -8.30 25.93 -31.92
N GLU A 387 -8.77 24.87 -32.59
CA GLU A 387 -8.25 24.52 -33.92
C GLU A 387 -9.34 24.77 -34.96
N GLU A 388 -9.42 26.03 -35.43
CA GLU A 388 -9.91 26.29 -36.79
C GLU A 388 -8.85 25.76 -37.76
N PRO A 389 -9.21 24.99 -38.80
CA PRO A 389 -8.23 24.47 -39.74
C PRO A 389 -7.69 25.61 -40.60
N ASP A 390 -6.39 25.87 -40.51
CA ASP A 390 -5.66 26.68 -41.47
C ASP A 390 -5.61 25.88 -42.80
N GLU A 391 -6.28 26.38 -43.82
CA GLU A 391 -6.23 25.87 -45.18
C GLU A 391 -4.87 26.25 -45.78
N THR A 392 -3.85 25.39 -45.69
CA THR A 392 -2.59 25.31 -46.49
C THR A 392 -1.60 24.49 -45.64
N ASP A 393 -0.92 23.42 -46.03
CA ASP A 393 -0.46 22.87 -47.29
C ASP A 393 -0.40 21.34 -47.09
N TRP A 394 -0.82 20.56 -48.08
CA TRP A 394 -0.38 19.17 -48.23
C TRP A 394 0.03 18.99 -49.68
N GLU A 395 1.25 19.41 -50.01
CA GLU A 395 1.99 18.84 -51.14
C GLU A 395 2.99 17.83 -50.55
N ASP A 396 2.81 16.59 -50.99
CA ASP A 396 3.78 15.51 -51.19
C ASP A 396 5.22 15.71 -50.69
N GLU A 397 5.72 14.78 -49.87
CA GLU A 397 7.12 14.32 -49.81
C GLU A 397 7.12 13.08 -48.88
N GLU A 398 7.03 11.86 -49.41
CA GLU A 398 8.13 10.99 -49.87
C GLU A 398 9.25 10.73 -48.84
N ASP A 399 9.58 9.44 -48.75
CA ASP A 399 10.48 8.80 -47.80
C ASP A 399 11.88 9.43 -47.71
N GLU A 400 12.31 9.79 -46.49
CA GLU A 400 13.74 9.86 -46.14
C GLU A 400 14.01 9.20 -44.78
N GLU A 401 14.73 8.07 -44.82
CA GLU A 401 15.53 7.56 -43.71
C GLU A 401 16.67 8.55 -43.46
N GLU A 402 16.84 9.04 -42.22
CA GLU A 402 18.14 9.51 -41.77
C GLU A 402 18.30 9.37 -40.25
N ASP A 403 19.57 9.22 -39.89
CA ASP A 403 20.13 8.62 -38.70
C ASP A 403 20.01 9.47 -37.43
N GLY A 404 20.38 8.86 -36.30
CA GLY A 404 20.15 9.39 -34.96
C GLY A 404 20.91 10.67 -34.62
N ASP A 405 20.46 11.30 -33.54
CA ASP A 405 21.34 11.85 -32.51
C ASP A 405 20.58 12.03 -31.19
N GLU A 406 21.38 11.99 -30.14
CA GLU A 406 21.15 11.94 -28.70
C GLU A 406 20.08 12.90 -28.15
N ASP A 407 19.00 12.37 -27.55
CA ASP A 407 18.17 13.15 -26.63
C ASP A 407 18.70 13.00 -25.20
N GLY A 408 19.45 14.03 -24.80
CA GLY A 408 19.80 14.30 -23.41
C GLY A 408 18.54 14.54 -22.58
N ASN A 409 18.39 13.72 -21.55
CA ASN A 409 17.39 13.82 -20.49
C ASN A 409 17.35 15.26 -19.89
N ILE A 410 16.41 16.10 -20.32
CA ILE A 410 16.11 17.38 -19.65
C ILE A 410 15.13 17.07 -18.52
N PRO A 411 15.49 17.25 -17.24
CA PRO A 411 14.59 16.94 -16.13
C PRO A 411 13.36 17.85 -16.15
N ASP A 412 12.17 17.27 -15.99
CA ASP A 412 10.93 17.97 -15.63
C ASP A 412 11.20 18.86 -14.40
N SER A 413 11.09 20.18 -14.54
CA SER A 413 11.36 21.15 -13.46
C SER A 413 10.44 20.94 -12.25
N GLY A 414 9.28 20.30 -12.43
CA GLY A 414 8.40 19.90 -11.33
C GLY A 414 8.94 18.72 -10.53
N TYR A 415 9.71 17.81 -11.12
CA TYR A 415 10.25 16.64 -10.44
C TYR A 415 11.36 17.02 -9.46
N GLU A 416 12.31 17.86 -9.89
CA GLU A 416 13.41 18.30 -9.02
C GLU A 416 12.90 19.10 -7.82
N GLU A 417 11.88 19.94 -8.02
CA GLU A 417 11.25 20.67 -6.91
C GLU A 417 10.61 19.71 -5.89
N ARG A 418 9.93 18.65 -6.34
CA ARG A 418 9.35 17.63 -5.44
C ARG A 418 10.43 16.90 -4.65
N VAL A 419 11.53 16.51 -5.28
CA VAL A 419 12.67 15.87 -4.59
C VAL A 419 13.30 16.83 -3.58
N ALA A 420 13.50 18.09 -3.97
CA ALA A 420 14.03 19.12 -3.09
C ALA A 420 13.18 19.32 -1.84
N ARG A 421 11.84 19.40 -1.99
CA ARG A 421 10.91 19.49 -0.86
C ARG A 421 11.06 18.33 0.13
N VAL A 422 11.24 17.10 -0.37
CA VAL A 422 11.45 15.92 0.49
C VAL A 422 12.79 16.03 1.24
N VAL A 423 13.87 16.39 0.55
CA VAL A 423 15.20 16.57 1.15
C VAL A 423 15.17 17.64 2.24
N TRP A 424 14.57 18.80 1.95
CA TRP A 424 14.41 19.87 2.91
C TRP A 424 13.63 19.43 4.15
N ALA A 425 12.49 18.77 3.96
CA ALA A 425 11.67 18.28 5.05
C ALA A 425 12.43 17.28 5.93
N ALA A 426 13.18 16.36 5.34
CA ALA A 426 13.97 15.37 6.06
C ALA A 426 15.05 16.00 6.96
N HIS A 427 15.82 16.97 6.44
CA HIS A 427 16.85 17.65 7.22
C HIS A 427 16.26 18.56 8.31
N ILE A 428 15.21 19.32 7.98
CA ILE A 428 14.50 20.17 8.95
C ILE A 428 13.95 19.33 10.10
N LEU A 429 13.31 18.21 9.79
CA LEU A 429 12.84 17.26 10.80
C LEU A 429 14.02 16.77 11.64
N SER A 430 15.10 16.30 11.01
CA SER A 430 16.31 15.85 11.72
C SER A 430 16.87 16.92 12.67
N TYR A 431 16.86 18.20 12.31
CA TYR A 431 17.33 19.27 13.20
C TYR A 431 16.38 19.57 14.33
N LEU A 432 15.07 19.59 14.05
CA LEU A 432 14.03 19.72 15.08
C LEU A 432 14.08 18.56 16.07
N THR A 433 14.51 17.38 15.61
CA THR A 433 14.75 16.23 16.47
C THR A 433 16.13 16.25 17.15
N GLN A 434 17.00 17.24 16.91
CA GLN A 434 18.42 17.24 17.34
C GLN A 434 19.20 15.99 16.88
N LYS A 435 18.85 15.44 15.71
CA LYS A 435 19.34 14.17 15.16
C LYS A 435 19.00 12.95 16.01
N ARG A 436 18.10 13.12 16.98
CA ARG A 436 17.52 12.04 17.76
C ARG A 436 16.50 11.29 16.92
N ASN A 437 16.38 9.98 17.11
CA ASN A 437 15.32 9.22 16.48
C ASN A 437 13.94 9.62 17.06
N HIS A 438 12.84 9.21 16.42
CA HIS A 438 11.48 9.57 16.86
C HIS A 438 11.11 9.04 18.27
N ILE A 439 11.83 8.04 18.78
CA ILE A 439 11.61 7.44 20.11
C ILE A 439 12.23 8.32 21.20
N GLU A 440 13.43 8.84 20.95
CA GLU A 440 14.17 9.78 21.82
C GLU A 440 13.48 11.16 21.99
N LEU A 441 12.47 11.48 21.18
CA LEU A 441 11.71 12.74 21.27
C LEU A 441 10.51 12.69 22.23
N LEU A 442 10.10 11.50 22.66
CA LEU A 442 8.91 11.31 23.47
C LEU A 442 9.16 11.43 24.99
N GLN A 443 10.41 11.65 25.44
CA GLN A 443 10.75 11.69 26.87
C GLN A 443 11.54 12.97 27.27
N PRO A 444 10.99 13.85 28.12
CA PRO A 444 11.72 15.00 28.65
C PRO A 444 12.42 14.65 29.97
N GLY A 445 13.72 14.32 29.95
CA GLY A 445 14.44 13.99 31.20
C GLY A 445 15.91 13.57 31.09
N ALA A 446 16.71 14.22 30.25
CA ALA A 446 18.13 13.89 30.06
C ALA A 446 18.98 13.98 31.34
N ALA A 447 19.26 12.85 31.99
CA ALA A 447 20.51 12.53 32.71
C ALA A 447 20.46 11.16 33.43
N GLU A 448 19.28 10.66 33.82
CA GLU A 448 19.17 9.41 34.60
C GLU A 448 18.73 8.19 33.74
N GLU A 449 18.29 8.43 32.49
CA GLU A 449 17.75 7.42 31.58
C GLU A 449 18.74 6.96 30.48
N GLU A 450 19.98 7.46 30.43
CA GLU A 450 21.01 6.94 29.50
C GLU A 450 21.31 5.43 29.72
N GLU A 451 21.00 4.90 30.91
CA GLU A 451 21.08 3.46 31.24
C GLU A 451 19.80 2.67 30.95
N GLU A 452 18.64 3.31 30.80
CA GLU A 452 17.37 2.66 30.41
C GLU A 452 17.14 2.74 28.90
N GLU A 453 17.58 3.80 28.21
CA GLU A 453 17.52 3.95 26.75
C GLU A 453 18.39 2.91 26.01
N LYS A 454 19.60 2.60 26.53
CA LYS A 454 20.37 1.44 26.03
C LYS A 454 19.64 0.11 26.19
N LYS A 455 18.77 -0.02 27.20
CA LYS A 455 17.99 -1.26 27.43
C LYS A 455 16.79 -1.36 26.50
N GLU A 456 16.27 -0.24 25.99
CA GLU A 456 15.14 -0.18 25.05
C GLU A 456 15.57 -0.33 23.57
N GLU A 457 16.70 0.26 23.15
CA GLU A 457 17.30 -0.01 21.83
C GLU A 457 17.67 -1.49 21.64
N GLU A 458 18.06 -2.17 22.72
CA GLU A 458 18.33 -3.60 22.72
C GLU A 458 17.05 -4.45 22.76
N LYS A 459 15.89 -3.88 23.13
CA LYS A 459 14.58 -4.54 23.20
C LYS A 459 13.81 -4.49 21.88
N GLU A 460 13.93 -3.40 21.12
CA GLU A 460 13.38 -3.34 19.76
C GLU A 460 14.10 -4.29 18.79
N GLN A 461 15.40 -4.55 19.02
CA GLN A 461 16.12 -5.64 18.35
C GLN A 461 15.73 -7.05 18.86
N GLU A 462 14.97 -7.16 19.96
CA GLU A 462 14.51 -8.43 20.53
C GLU A 462 13.10 -8.86 20.09
N GLU A 463 12.22 -7.94 19.68
CA GLU A 463 10.80 -8.26 19.46
C GLU A 463 10.39 -8.53 18.00
N GLU A 464 11.25 -8.28 17.01
CA GLU A 464 11.03 -8.70 15.63
C GLU A 464 11.95 -9.85 15.20
N GLU A 465 11.82 -11.07 15.72
CA GLU A 465 12.41 -12.26 15.07
C GLU A 465 11.83 -13.58 15.62
N GLU A 466 10.53 -13.79 15.41
CA GLU A 466 9.95 -15.13 15.52
C GLU A 466 10.29 -15.95 14.26
N GLY A 467 11.04 -17.04 14.42
CA GLY A 467 11.08 -18.11 13.41
C GLY A 467 12.36 -18.93 13.36
N LEU A 468 13.56 -18.31 13.40
CA LEU A 468 14.84 -19.02 13.22
C LEU A 468 16.02 -18.44 14.04
N GLU A 469 15.99 -17.16 14.44
CA GLU A 469 17.13 -16.52 15.15
C GLU A 469 17.40 -17.17 16.51
N TYR A 470 16.36 -17.71 17.15
CA TYR A 470 16.46 -18.46 18.40
C TYR A 470 17.25 -19.75 18.26
N LEU A 471 17.26 -20.41 17.11
CA LEU A 471 17.94 -21.69 16.94
C LEU A 471 19.46 -21.54 16.99
N ASP A 472 20.13 -22.59 17.48
CA ASP A 472 21.56 -22.79 17.26
C ASP A 472 21.84 -23.07 15.79
N ALA A 473 23.06 -22.78 15.34
CA ALA A 473 23.43 -22.83 13.94
C ALA A 473 23.34 -24.24 13.33
N GLU A 474 23.41 -25.29 14.16
CA GLU A 474 23.23 -26.68 13.73
C GLU A 474 21.75 -26.99 13.46
N THR A 475 20.88 -26.61 14.40
CA THR A 475 19.44 -26.80 14.25
C THR A 475 18.88 -25.92 13.13
N GLU A 476 19.28 -24.64 13.05
CA GLU A 476 18.91 -23.73 11.96
C GLU A 476 19.27 -24.35 10.60
N ARG A 477 20.50 -24.86 10.46
CA ARG A 477 20.94 -25.55 9.25
C ARG A 477 20.08 -26.76 8.93
N THR A 478 19.80 -27.61 9.90
CA THR A 478 18.97 -28.81 9.67
C THR A 478 17.57 -28.44 9.18
N VAL A 479 16.97 -27.41 9.78
CA VAL A 479 15.64 -26.90 9.40
C VAL A 479 15.66 -26.35 7.97
N ILE A 480 16.65 -25.54 7.60
CA ILE A 480 16.76 -24.97 6.25
C ILE A 480 16.98 -26.05 5.19
N LEU A 481 17.90 -27.00 5.42
CA LEU A 481 18.20 -28.05 4.44
C LEU A 481 17.04 -29.03 4.22
N GLN A 482 16.10 -29.11 5.17
CA GLN A 482 14.85 -29.87 5.07
C GLN A 482 13.66 -29.00 4.63
N GLY A 483 13.88 -27.70 4.44
CA GLY A 483 12.86 -26.72 4.09
C GLY A 483 12.40 -26.80 2.64
N SER A 484 11.52 -25.86 2.26
CA SER A 484 11.09 -25.70 0.88
C SER A 484 12.23 -25.21 -0.01
N ARG A 485 12.10 -25.40 -1.33
CA ARG A 485 13.06 -24.87 -2.31
C ARG A 485 13.24 -23.35 -2.16
N ASP A 486 12.18 -22.63 -1.81
CA ASP A 486 12.22 -21.18 -1.61
C ASP A 486 12.98 -20.80 -0.34
N SER A 487 12.78 -21.52 0.77
CA SER A 487 13.54 -21.30 2.02
C SER A 487 15.05 -21.46 1.80
N ILE A 488 15.43 -22.42 0.97
CA ILE A 488 16.82 -22.70 0.60
C ILE A 488 17.40 -21.59 -0.26
N ARG A 489 16.65 -21.11 -1.27
CA ARG A 489 17.07 -19.98 -2.13
C ARG A 489 17.19 -18.68 -1.35
N SER A 490 16.21 -18.36 -0.49
CA SER A 490 16.25 -17.17 0.36
C SER A 490 17.46 -17.18 1.27
N LYS A 491 17.71 -18.30 1.99
CA LYS A 491 18.89 -18.40 2.87
C LYS A 491 20.20 -18.31 2.09
N PHE A 492 20.26 -18.89 0.89
CA PHE A 492 21.44 -18.80 0.03
C PHE A 492 21.75 -17.34 -0.36
N LEU A 493 20.74 -16.59 -0.78
CA LEU A 493 20.86 -15.16 -1.09
C LEU A 493 21.25 -14.33 0.14
N ASP A 494 20.61 -14.56 1.28
CA ASP A 494 20.93 -13.87 2.54
C ASP A 494 22.37 -14.07 2.98
N CYS A 495 22.89 -15.30 2.92
CA CYS A 495 24.28 -15.58 3.29
C CYS A 495 25.27 -14.83 2.37
N ILE A 496 24.97 -14.73 1.07
CA ILE A 496 25.80 -13.94 0.14
C ILE A 496 25.73 -12.46 0.49
N ALA A 497 24.52 -11.91 0.69
CA ALA A 497 24.35 -10.51 1.06
C ALA A 497 25.10 -10.17 2.36
N GLN A 498 25.01 -11.04 3.37
CA GLN A 498 25.67 -10.87 4.67
C GLN A 498 27.21 -10.92 4.56
N LEU A 499 27.76 -11.85 3.77
CA LEU A 499 29.21 -11.95 3.54
C LEU A 499 29.76 -10.78 2.72
N LEU A 500 28.94 -10.13 1.89
CA LEU A 500 29.32 -8.98 1.08
C LEU A 500 29.23 -7.63 1.83
N SER A 501 28.75 -7.64 3.08
CA SER A 501 28.57 -6.47 3.95
C SER A 501 29.70 -6.30 5.00
N PRO A 502 30.75 -5.49 4.72
CA PRO A 502 31.98 -5.48 5.52
C PRO A 502 31.88 -4.76 6.88
N SER A 503 30.88 -3.90 7.08
CA SER A 503 30.69 -3.14 8.31
C SER A 503 29.21 -3.06 8.72
N LYS A 504 28.95 -2.76 10.00
CA LYS A 504 27.62 -2.37 10.47
C LYS A 504 27.33 -0.94 10.02
N GLY A 505 26.07 -0.64 9.72
CA GLY A 505 25.61 0.69 9.31
C GLY A 505 25.13 0.74 7.87
N TRP A 506 24.57 1.89 7.49
CA TRP A 506 23.85 2.08 6.23
C TRP A 506 24.74 1.92 4.98
N GLU A 507 25.98 2.41 4.98
CA GLU A 507 26.85 2.40 3.78
C GLU A 507 27.13 0.99 3.23
N SER A 508 27.16 -0.03 4.11
CA SER A 508 27.57 -1.39 3.74
C SER A 508 26.40 -2.35 3.53
N VAL A 509 25.15 -1.85 3.53
CA VAL A 509 23.98 -2.69 3.26
C VAL A 509 24.07 -3.21 1.84
N THR A 510 24.03 -4.54 1.71
CA THR A 510 24.07 -5.28 0.44
C THR A 510 22.74 -5.98 0.21
N ALA A 511 22.27 -5.97 -1.04
CA ALA A 511 21.13 -6.72 -1.52
C ALA A 511 21.55 -7.67 -2.65
N THR A 512 20.81 -8.76 -2.81
CA THR A 512 21.11 -9.84 -3.76
C THR A 512 19.83 -10.38 -4.38
N ALA A 513 19.88 -10.79 -5.65
CA ALA A 513 18.75 -11.36 -6.37
C ALA A 513 19.21 -12.54 -7.25
N LEU A 514 18.31 -13.50 -7.51
CA LEU A 514 18.63 -14.78 -8.16
C LEU A 514 17.97 -14.91 -9.53
N ARG A 515 18.77 -15.26 -10.54
CA ARG A 515 18.32 -15.86 -11.81
C ARG A 515 18.78 -17.31 -11.91
N GLU A 516 17.85 -18.22 -12.17
CA GLU A 516 18.13 -19.64 -12.38
C GLU A 516 18.16 -19.96 -13.89
N HIS A 517 19.17 -20.74 -14.28
CA HIS A 517 19.25 -21.40 -15.60
C HIS A 517 19.19 -22.93 -15.40
N GLU A 518 19.18 -23.69 -16.50
CA GLU A 518 19.09 -25.16 -16.45
C GLU A 518 20.15 -25.78 -15.53
N ASP A 519 21.38 -25.25 -15.56
CA ASP A 519 22.57 -25.87 -14.98
C ASP A 519 23.41 -24.95 -14.09
N SER A 520 23.01 -23.70 -13.95
CA SER A 520 23.74 -22.64 -13.24
C SER A 520 22.79 -21.60 -12.68
N ILE A 521 23.32 -20.74 -11.81
CA ILE A 521 22.60 -19.58 -11.31
C ILE A 521 23.42 -18.33 -11.49
N GLU A 522 22.75 -17.21 -11.65
CA GLU A 522 23.34 -15.87 -11.64
C GLU A 522 22.78 -15.09 -10.46
N ILE A 523 23.64 -14.30 -9.84
CA ILE A 523 23.33 -13.56 -8.63
C ILE A 523 23.77 -12.13 -8.85
N ASP A 524 22.81 -11.23 -8.95
CA ASP A 524 23.10 -9.81 -8.99
C ASP A 524 23.26 -9.29 -7.58
N VAL A 525 24.25 -8.40 -7.39
CA VAL A 525 24.56 -7.83 -6.10
C VAL A 525 24.72 -6.31 -6.20
N THR A 526 24.10 -5.61 -5.25
CA THR A 526 24.20 -4.16 -5.08
C THR A 526 24.62 -3.85 -3.65
N ARG A 527 25.24 -2.68 -3.44
CA ARG A 527 25.60 -2.19 -2.12
C ARG A 527 25.44 -0.68 -2.05
N ASN A 528 24.99 -0.15 -0.91
CA ASN A 528 24.73 1.30 -0.76
C ASN A 528 25.95 2.17 -1.10
N ASP A 529 27.16 1.78 -0.69
CA ASP A 529 28.41 2.47 -1.03
C ASP A 529 28.97 2.13 -2.42
N CYS A 530 28.22 1.39 -3.25
CA CYS A 530 28.59 1.00 -4.61
C CYS A 530 29.91 0.20 -4.65
N PHE A 531 30.14 -0.68 -3.68
CA PHE A 531 31.39 -1.44 -3.51
C PHE A 531 32.66 -0.56 -3.39
N GLY A 532 32.48 0.72 -3.03
CA GLY A 532 33.54 1.71 -2.96
C GLY A 532 34.03 2.23 -4.32
N ILE A 533 33.33 1.90 -5.42
CA ILE A 533 33.65 2.36 -6.79
C ILE A 533 33.42 3.87 -6.94
N ALA A 534 32.43 4.43 -6.23
CA ALA A 534 32.12 5.87 -6.27
C ALA A 534 33.13 6.75 -5.51
N ARG A 535 33.93 6.19 -4.58
CA ARG A 535 34.92 6.95 -3.79
C ARG A 535 36.20 7.28 -4.58
N SER A 536 36.43 6.67 -5.74
CA SER A 536 37.61 6.93 -6.59
C SER A 536 37.53 8.20 -7.47
N CYS A 537 36.41 8.94 -7.46
CA CYS A 537 36.20 10.11 -8.32
C CYS A 537 36.39 11.48 -7.61
N ARG A 538 37.06 11.55 -6.45
CA ARG A 538 37.50 12.82 -5.84
C ARG A 538 39.02 12.97 -5.96
N PRO A 539 39.56 14.03 -6.60
CA PRO A 539 41.02 14.20 -6.78
C PRO A 539 41.82 14.50 -5.50
N ASP A 540 41.19 14.80 -4.37
CA ASP A 540 41.89 15.28 -3.18
C ASP A 540 41.39 14.61 -1.89
N GLN A 541 41.92 13.42 -1.59
CA GLN A 541 42.24 13.07 -0.20
C GLN A 541 43.24 11.91 -0.14
N ARG A 542 44.50 12.27 0.10
CA ARG A 542 45.50 11.34 0.63
C ARG A 542 45.12 11.00 2.06
N VAL A 543 44.51 9.84 2.27
CA VAL A 543 44.65 9.13 3.54
C VAL A 543 45.11 7.71 3.23
N CYS A 544 46.30 7.42 3.75
CA CYS A 544 46.99 6.17 3.69
C CYS A 544 46.20 5.13 4.49
N ASP A 545 45.93 3.96 3.90
CA ASP A 545 46.06 2.72 4.64
C ASP A 545 46.49 1.60 3.67
N SER A 546 47.34 0.75 4.22
CA SER A 546 48.36 -0.04 3.54
C SER A 546 47.86 -1.07 2.52
N GLY A 547 48.41 -0.97 1.31
CA GLY A 547 48.92 -2.05 0.47
C GLY A 547 48.49 -3.49 0.80
N THR A 548 47.29 -3.86 0.38
CA THR A 548 47.01 -5.18 -0.20
C THR A 548 46.19 -4.92 -1.45
N ALA A 549 46.54 -5.52 -2.58
CA ALA A 549 45.68 -5.47 -3.77
C ALA A 549 44.27 -5.82 -3.30
N LYS A 550 43.25 -4.97 -3.56
CA LYS A 550 41.85 -5.29 -3.27
C LYS A 550 41.54 -6.56 -4.06
N THR A 551 41.74 -7.73 -3.45
CA THR A 551 41.28 -9.00 -3.99
C THR A 551 39.78 -8.82 -4.19
N ASP A 552 39.32 -9.08 -5.40
CA ASP A 552 37.91 -8.99 -5.75
C ASP A 552 37.15 -10.03 -4.92
N TYR A 553 36.64 -9.62 -3.77
CA TYR A 553 36.05 -10.53 -2.78
C TYR A 553 34.84 -11.30 -3.37
N CYS A 554 34.11 -10.70 -4.31
CA CYS A 554 33.05 -11.38 -5.06
C CYS A 554 33.60 -12.54 -5.89
N ARG A 555 34.78 -12.37 -6.49
CA ARG A 555 35.47 -13.42 -7.24
C ARG A 555 35.95 -14.55 -6.32
N GLU A 556 36.48 -14.24 -5.15
CA GLU A 556 36.89 -15.25 -4.18
C GLU A 556 35.68 -16.01 -3.61
N LEU A 557 34.56 -15.33 -3.36
CA LEU A 557 33.30 -15.97 -2.96
C LEU A 557 32.78 -16.91 -4.05
N LYS A 558 32.83 -16.48 -5.31
CA LYS A 558 32.51 -17.34 -6.46
C LYS A 558 33.42 -18.58 -6.53
N ASN A 559 34.74 -18.40 -6.36
CA ASN A 559 35.70 -19.52 -6.35
C ASN A 559 35.42 -20.50 -5.20
N TYR A 560 35.05 -19.97 -4.03
CA TYR A 560 34.67 -20.77 -2.87
C TYR A 560 33.45 -21.66 -3.15
N LEU A 561 32.38 -21.09 -3.76
CA LEU A 561 31.17 -21.85 -4.13
C LEU A 561 31.44 -22.94 -5.17
N PHE A 562 32.38 -22.71 -6.09
CA PHE A 562 32.77 -23.69 -7.10
C PHE A 562 33.58 -24.86 -6.53
N THR A 563 34.31 -24.64 -5.44
CA THR A 563 35.28 -25.61 -4.89
C THR A 563 34.56 -26.73 -4.12
N GLN A 564 34.79 -27.99 -4.51
CA GLN A 564 34.17 -29.17 -3.88
C GLN A 564 34.86 -29.66 -2.59
N GLN A 565 35.92 -28.98 -2.15
CA GLN A 565 36.63 -29.35 -0.92
C GLN A 565 35.80 -28.93 0.30
N ALA A 566 35.98 -29.63 1.43
CA ALA A 566 35.38 -29.26 2.72
C ALA A 566 35.61 -27.77 3.04
N PRO A 567 34.81 -27.14 3.93
CA PRO A 567 34.92 -25.71 4.22
C PRO A 567 36.37 -25.28 4.40
N SER A 568 36.86 -24.44 3.47
CA SER A 568 38.26 -24.05 3.47
C SER A 568 38.51 -23.05 4.58
N SER A 569 39.44 -23.39 5.48
CA SER A 569 39.93 -22.46 6.51
C SER A 569 40.49 -21.16 5.91
N GLU A 570 40.90 -21.17 4.63
CA GLU A 570 41.45 -20.01 3.94
C GLU A 570 40.38 -18.99 3.56
N PHE A 571 39.26 -19.42 2.97
CA PHE A 571 38.17 -18.51 2.65
C PHE A 571 37.47 -17.99 3.91
N GLU A 572 37.31 -18.82 4.94
CA GLU A 572 36.82 -18.36 6.25
C GLU A 572 37.69 -17.22 6.81
N ARG A 573 39.02 -17.32 6.70
CA ARG A 573 39.94 -16.23 7.11
C ARG A 573 39.76 -14.97 6.27
N LEU A 574 39.59 -15.13 4.96
CA LEU A 574 39.32 -14.00 4.06
C LEU A 574 38.01 -13.30 4.42
N ALA A 575 36.94 -14.06 4.66
CA ALA A 575 35.63 -13.54 5.08
C ALA A 575 35.73 -12.79 6.41
N ILE A 576 36.37 -13.37 7.42
CA ILE A 576 36.61 -12.72 8.72
C ILE A 576 37.36 -11.39 8.55
N THR A 577 38.38 -11.37 7.70
CA THR A 577 39.17 -10.17 7.42
C THR A 577 38.32 -9.09 6.73
N TYR A 578 37.56 -9.49 5.71
CA TYR A 578 36.68 -8.60 4.95
C TYR A 578 35.57 -7.98 5.82
N THR A 579 34.93 -8.78 6.69
CA THR A 579 33.89 -8.34 7.62
C THR A 579 34.44 -7.82 8.95
N GLY A 580 35.74 -7.54 9.05
CA GLY A 580 36.43 -7.28 10.32
C GLY A 580 35.82 -6.14 11.13
N ARG A 581 35.40 -5.05 10.48
CA ARG A 581 34.73 -3.92 11.17
C ARG A 581 33.39 -4.33 11.80
N ARG A 582 32.66 -5.24 11.15
CA ARG A 582 31.42 -5.78 11.69
C ARG A 582 31.70 -6.71 12.88
N VAL A 583 32.75 -7.53 12.80
CA VAL A 583 33.19 -8.38 13.91
C VAL A 583 33.56 -7.52 15.12
N ASP A 584 34.38 -6.48 14.93
CA ASP A 584 34.81 -5.59 16.01
C ASP A 584 33.61 -4.95 16.72
N HIS A 585 32.65 -4.41 15.95
CA HIS A 585 31.41 -3.84 16.51
C HIS A 585 30.72 -4.83 17.47
N TRP A 586 30.50 -6.07 17.03
CA TRP A 586 29.78 -7.05 17.84
C TRP A 586 30.62 -7.62 18.99
N VAL A 587 31.94 -7.65 18.85
CA VAL A 587 32.86 -7.96 19.96
C VAL A 587 32.80 -6.88 21.03
N GLU A 588 32.76 -5.60 20.65
CA GLU A 588 32.60 -4.49 21.59
C GLU A 588 31.24 -4.56 22.30
N GLN A 589 30.17 -4.89 21.59
CA GLN A 589 28.85 -5.12 22.21
C GLN A 589 28.87 -6.30 23.19
N LEU A 590 29.49 -7.43 22.82
CA LEU A 590 29.66 -8.56 23.75
C LEU A 590 30.42 -8.14 25.00
N ARG A 591 31.52 -7.40 24.85
CA ARG A 591 32.28 -6.88 25.99
C ARG A 591 31.43 -5.97 26.87
N ALA A 592 30.68 -5.04 26.27
CA ALA A 592 29.81 -4.13 27.00
C ALA A 592 28.75 -4.89 27.83
N ILE A 593 28.09 -5.89 27.23
CA ILE A 593 27.11 -6.72 27.94
C ILE A 593 27.79 -7.50 29.09
N LEU A 594 28.98 -8.05 28.86
CA LEU A 594 29.71 -8.80 29.87
C LEU A 594 30.23 -7.91 31.02
N THR A 595 30.59 -6.65 30.75
CA THR A 595 31.01 -5.71 31.80
C THR A 595 29.89 -5.25 32.71
N LEU A 596 28.63 -5.31 32.25
CA LEU A 596 27.45 -5.01 33.08
C LEU A 596 27.14 -6.13 34.09
N LEU A 597 27.71 -7.32 33.90
CA LEU A 597 27.56 -8.46 34.79
C LEU A 597 28.70 -8.45 35.83
N ASP A 598 28.38 -8.37 37.13
CA ASP A 598 29.39 -8.32 38.19
C ASP A 598 30.27 -9.59 38.16
N HIS A 599 31.60 -9.40 38.07
CA HIS A 599 32.61 -10.46 37.97
C HIS A 599 32.52 -11.52 39.08
N ARG A 600 31.84 -11.22 40.20
CA ARG A 600 31.68 -12.12 41.35
C ARG A 600 30.67 -13.26 41.12
N ASP A 601 29.67 -13.07 40.26
CA ASP A 601 28.69 -14.13 39.98
C ASP A 601 29.27 -15.24 39.08
N TRP A 602 30.25 -14.90 38.26
CA TRP A 602 30.96 -15.81 37.36
C TRP A 602 31.66 -16.97 38.07
N SER A 603 32.34 -16.65 39.18
CA SER A 603 33.17 -17.60 39.93
C SER A 603 32.39 -18.48 40.93
N ASN A 604 31.17 -18.06 41.30
CA ASN A 604 30.37 -18.71 42.33
C ASN A 604 29.33 -19.69 41.78
N HIS A 605 28.97 -19.60 40.49
CA HIS A 605 28.18 -20.65 39.84
C HIS A 605 29.06 -21.88 39.62
N ARG A 606 28.98 -22.85 40.54
CA ARG A 606 29.49 -24.21 40.27
C ARG A 606 28.67 -24.80 39.13
N TRP A 607 29.22 -24.76 37.92
CA TRP A 607 28.65 -25.30 36.69
C TRP A 607 28.51 -26.82 36.78
N TYR A 608 27.41 -27.31 37.35
CA TYR A 608 27.21 -28.74 37.64
C TYR A 608 26.58 -29.56 36.49
N LYS A 609 26.37 -28.98 35.30
CA LYS A 609 25.91 -29.71 34.10
C LYS A 609 26.59 -29.15 32.84
N GLY A 610 27.19 -30.03 32.04
CA GLY A 610 27.75 -29.72 30.71
C GLY A 610 29.20 -29.24 30.70
N LEU A 611 30.17 -30.08 31.11
CA LEU A 611 31.61 -29.73 31.20
C LEU A 611 32.14 -29.05 29.92
N LEU A 612 31.74 -29.57 28.75
CA LEU A 612 32.17 -29.07 27.44
C LEU A 612 31.55 -27.71 27.08
N ALA A 613 30.28 -27.46 27.40
CA ALA A 613 29.63 -26.18 27.12
C ALA A 613 30.19 -25.07 28.00
N THR A 614 30.46 -25.38 29.28
CA THR A 614 31.15 -24.48 30.19
C THR A 614 32.58 -24.19 29.71
N GLU A 615 33.32 -25.19 29.26
CA GLU A 615 34.67 -25.01 28.69
C GLU A 615 34.62 -24.14 27.42
N THR A 616 33.70 -24.40 26.50
CA THR A 616 33.53 -23.66 25.25
C THR A 616 33.21 -22.19 25.51
N TRP A 617 32.30 -21.90 26.45
CA TRP A 617 31.99 -20.55 26.87
C TRP A 617 33.18 -19.87 27.58
N THR A 618 33.85 -20.59 28.49
CA THR A 618 35.00 -20.06 29.24
C THR A 618 36.13 -19.65 28.29
N ASN A 619 36.45 -20.49 27.31
CA ASN A 619 37.47 -20.19 26.29
C ASN A 619 37.15 -18.91 25.52
N LEU A 620 35.88 -18.69 25.13
CA LEU A 620 35.46 -17.45 24.47
C LEU A 620 35.72 -16.23 25.36
N THR A 621 35.35 -16.34 26.62
CA THR A 621 35.38 -15.22 27.55
C THR A 621 36.80 -14.87 27.96
N GLU A 622 37.68 -15.86 28.08
CA GLU A 622 39.11 -15.64 28.23
C GLU A 622 39.71 -14.89 27.03
N LEU A 623 39.31 -15.25 25.80
CA LEU A 623 39.74 -14.52 24.60
C LEU A 623 39.26 -13.07 24.61
N LEU A 624 38.01 -12.82 25.01
CA LEU A 624 37.46 -11.46 25.12
C LEU A 624 38.24 -10.60 26.12
N CYS A 625 38.71 -11.19 27.22
CA CYS A 625 39.49 -10.53 28.28
C CYS A 625 40.98 -10.33 27.93
N ARG A 626 41.59 -11.21 27.11
CA ARG A 626 43.05 -11.20 26.86
C ARG A 626 43.55 -10.03 26.03
N GLY A 627 42.69 -9.32 25.28
CA GLY A 627 43.05 -8.12 24.50
C GLY A 627 44.31 -8.33 23.66
N ASP A 628 44.21 -9.14 22.60
CA ASP A 628 45.40 -9.57 21.85
C ASP A 628 46.09 -8.43 21.06
N SER A 629 47.39 -8.58 20.80
CA SER A 629 48.21 -7.53 20.16
C SER A 629 48.10 -7.48 18.63
N GLU A 630 47.63 -8.56 17.99
CA GLU A 630 47.45 -8.64 16.54
C GLU A 630 45.96 -8.79 16.18
N VAL A 631 45.38 -7.75 15.56
CA VAL A 631 43.93 -7.62 15.31
C VAL A 631 43.37 -8.75 14.42
N THR A 632 44.11 -9.16 13.40
CA THR A 632 43.71 -10.22 12.44
C THR A 632 43.63 -11.58 13.11
N THR A 633 44.67 -11.94 13.87
CA THR A 633 44.75 -13.21 14.61
C THR A 633 43.68 -13.26 15.71
N PHE A 634 43.44 -12.15 16.41
CA PHE A 634 42.36 -12.03 17.37
C PHE A 634 40.98 -12.27 16.74
N ARG A 635 40.69 -11.59 15.62
CA ARG A 635 39.42 -11.76 14.90
C ARG A 635 39.21 -13.21 14.46
N GLU A 636 40.24 -13.89 13.97
CA GLU A 636 40.10 -15.32 13.61
C GLU A 636 39.76 -16.17 14.83
N GLN A 637 40.51 -16.02 15.93
CA GLN A 637 40.29 -16.81 17.14
C GLN A 637 38.90 -16.57 17.74
N ILE A 638 38.48 -15.31 17.87
CA ILE A 638 37.20 -14.97 18.49
C ILE A 638 36.01 -15.42 17.65
N VAL A 639 36.08 -15.30 16.31
CA VAL A 639 35.00 -15.75 15.43
C VAL A 639 34.90 -17.27 15.43
N ARG A 640 36.03 -18.00 15.40
CA ARG A 640 36.02 -19.46 15.49
C ARG A 640 35.46 -19.94 16.83
N GLN A 641 35.88 -19.31 17.93
CA GLN A 641 35.36 -19.68 19.25
C GLN A 641 33.87 -19.34 19.40
N ALA A 642 33.43 -18.20 18.84
CA ALA A 642 32.01 -17.85 18.80
C ALA A 642 31.21 -18.85 17.96
N TYR A 643 31.77 -19.34 16.84
CA TYR A 643 31.16 -20.41 16.05
C TYR A 643 30.92 -21.68 16.88
N GLU A 644 31.92 -22.15 17.63
CA GLU A 644 31.79 -23.32 18.51
C GLU A 644 30.70 -23.11 19.59
N CYS A 645 30.52 -21.87 20.07
CA CYS A 645 29.41 -21.54 20.96
C CYS A 645 28.04 -21.68 20.26
N VAL A 646 27.89 -21.10 19.06
CA VAL A 646 26.56 -20.97 18.42
C VAL A 646 26.06 -22.26 17.77
N VAL A 647 26.92 -23.24 17.51
CA VAL A 647 26.50 -24.59 17.07
C VAL A 647 26.06 -25.49 18.22
N SER A 648 26.32 -25.11 19.47
CA SER A 648 26.03 -25.92 20.64
C SER A 648 24.73 -25.51 21.32
N THR A 649 23.71 -26.37 21.21
CA THR A 649 22.45 -26.23 21.96
C THR A 649 22.67 -26.14 23.48
N GLU A 650 23.69 -26.82 24.00
CA GLU A 650 24.01 -26.82 25.42
C GLU A 650 24.63 -25.50 25.86
N VAL A 651 25.43 -24.82 25.02
CA VAL A 651 25.92 -23.46 25.31
C VAL A 651 24.76 -22.46 25.31
N ARG A 652 23.83 -22.56 24.36
CA ARG A 652 22.61 -21.74 24.39
C ARG A 652 21.83 -21.91 25.70
N ARG A 653 21.58 -23.17 26.08
CA ARG A 653 20.86 -23.52 27.31
C ARG A 653 21.61 -23.03 28.55
N LEU A 654 22.94 -23.12 28.54
CA LEU A 654 23.82 -22.58 29.58
C LEU A 654 23.61 -21.07 29.74
N LEU A 655 23.65 -20.30 28.66
CA LEU A 655 23.49 -18.83 28.72
C LEU A 655 22.11 -18.42 29.25
N HIS A 656 21.03 -19.06 28.78
CA HIS A 656 19.68 -18.76 29.30
C HIS A 656 19.46 -19.22 30.75
N MET A 657 20.19 -20.23 31.23
CA MET A 657 20.10 -20.68 32.62
C MET A 657 20.96 -19.85 33.57
N ALA A 658 22.13 -19.42 33.10
CA ALA A 658 23.12 -18.71 33.90
C ALA A 658 22.84 -17.21 33.99
N PHE A 659 22.18 -16.65 32.98
CA PHE A 659 21.83 -15.24 32.91
C PHE A 659 20.31 -15.10 32.85
N GLU A 660 19.78 -13.97 33.33
CA GLU A 660 18.37 -13.64 33.13
C GLU A 660 17.98 -13.74 31.66
N SER A 661 16.74 -14.17 31.38
CA SER A 661 16.28 -14.50 30.01
C SER A 661 16.62 -13.42 28.97
N ARG A 662 16.50 -12.14 29.34
CA ARG A 662 16.87 -11.00 28.49
C ARG A 662 18.37 -10.96 28.20
N ILE A 663 19.22 -10.96 29.22
CA ILE A 663 20.67 -10.86 29.06
C ILE A 663 21.24 -12.08 28.31
N GLY A 664 20.75 -13.28 28.64
CA GLY A 664 21.12 -14.50 27.93
C GLY A 664 20.79 -14.44 26.44
N SER A 665 19.65 -13.83 26.08
CA SER A 665 19.24 -13.63 24.68
C SER A 665 20.13 -12.61 23.95
N LYS A 666 20.47 -11.49 24.60
CA LYS A 666 21.40 -10.47 24.05
C LYS A 666 22.78 -11.04 23.79
N LEU A 667 23.32 -11.79 24.76
CA LEU A 667 24.58 -12.49 24.59
C LEU A 667 24.51 -13.46 23.42
N TRP A 668 23.47 -14.29 23.34
CA TRP A 668 23.29 -15.24 22.25
C TRP A 668 23.24 -14.57 20.87
N ARG A 669 22.48 -13.47 20.75
CA ARG A 669 22.38 -12.70 19.51
C ARG A 669 23.74 -12.16 19.09
N ALA A 670 24.41 -11.44 19.98
CA ALA A 670 25.72 -10.86 19.68
C ALA A 670 26.76 -11.94 19.31
N LEU A 671 26.69 -13.13 19.93
CA LEU A 671 27.50 -14.30 19.52
C LEU A 671 27.18 -14.76 18.10
N LYS A 672 25.91 -14.88 17.71
CA LYS A 672 25.52 -15.24 16.33
C LYS A 672 26.08 -14.24 15.32
N PHE A 673 26.08 -12.94 15.63
CA PHE A 673 26.66 -11.93 14.77
C PHE A 673 28.19 -11.99 14.69
N VAL A 674 28.90 -12.29 15.79
CA VAL A 674 30.36 -12.51 15.77
C VAL A 674 30.70 -13.78 14.97
N ALA A 675 29.95 -14.87 15.16
CA ALA A 675 30.16 -16.14 14.46
C ALA A 675 29.77 -16.11 12.97
N ARG A 676 28.96 -15.11 12.56
CA ARG A 676 28.31 -15.02 11.25
C ARG A 676 29.22 -15.29 10.05
N PRO A 677 30.45 -14.74 9.95
CA PRO A 677 31.29 -14.98 8.78
C PRO A 677 31.55 -16.47 8.53
N VAL A 678 31.76 -17.24 9.59
CA VAL A 678 31.98 -18.70 9.48
C VAL A 678 30.67 -19.46 9.30
N VAL A 679 29.60 -19.04 10.00
CA VAL A 679 28.27 -19.65 9.85
C VAL A 679 27.79 -19.56 8.40
N ASP A 680 27.87 -18.38 7.79
CA ASP A 680 27.40 -18.15 6.41
C ASP A 680 28.28 -18.87 5.38
N CYS A 681 29.61 -18.85 5.55
CA CYS A 681 30.51 -19.62 4.67
C CYS A 681 30.12 -21.11 4.66
N ARG A 682 29.96 -21.70 5.85
CA ARG A 682 29.60 -23.12 5.97
C ARG A 682 28.21 -23.40 5.45
N MET A 683 27.23 -22.55 5.76
CA MET A 683 25.86 -22.68 5.24
C MET A 683 25.85 -22.69 3.71
N LEU A 684 26.54 -21.73 3.06
CA LEU A 684 26.68 -21.69 1.60
C LEU A 684 27.30 -22.98 1.05
N TRP A 685 28.34 -23.50 1.72
CA TRP A 685 28.95 -24.77 1.34
C TRP A 685 27.97 -25.95 1.43
N TYR A 686 27.17 -26.04 2.50
CA TYR A 686 26.16 -27.10 2.64
C TYR A 686 25.08 -26.99 1.55
N LEU A 687 24.56 -25.77 1.32
CA LEU A 687 23.55 -25.51 0.29
C LEU A 687 24.10 -25.85 -1.11
N ALA A 688 25.32 -25.41 -1.44
CA ALA A 688 25.96 -25.71 -2.72
C ALA A 688 26.28 -27.20 -2.90
N ASN A 689 26.47 -27.96 -1.81
CA ASN A 689 26.65 -29.40 -1.92
C ASN A 689 25.37 -30.17 -2.14
N GLN A 690 24.26 -29.71 -1.54
CA GLN A 690 22.95 -30.32 -1.73
C GLN A 690 22.33 -29.95 -3.09
N TYR A 691 22.64 -28.76 -3.61
CA TYR A 691 22.08 -28.21 -4.86
C TYR A 691 23.19 -27.90 -5.86
N PRO A 692 23.50 -28.81 -6.81
CA PRO A 692 24.63 -28.69 -7.73
C PRO A 692 24.65 -27.39 -8.55
N GLN A 693 23.49 -26.80 -8.87
CA GLN A 693 23.38 -25.55 -9.62
C GLN A 693 24.01 -24.36 -8.87
N PHE A 694 23.98 -24.37 -7.54
CA PHE A 694 24.59 -23.31 -6.72
C PHE A 694 26.12 -23.35 -6.75
N ARG A 695 26.73 -24.49 -7.13
CA ARG A 695 28.19 -24.57 -7.36
C ARG A 695 28.63 -23.84 -8.61
N LYS A 696 27.71 -23.63 -9.56
CA LYS A 696 27.95 -22.87 -10.80
C LYS A 696 27.40 -21.45 -10.70
N ALA A 697 27.34 -20.89 -9.48
CA ALA A 697 26.90 -19.53 -9.26
C ALA A 697 27.84 -18.50 -9.90
N GLN A 698 27.28 -17.57 -10.65
CA GLN A 698 27.94 -16.35 -11.10
C GLN A 698 27.48 -15.18 -10.23
N ILE A 699 28.40 -14.31 -9.82
CA ILE A 699 28.09 -13.12 -9.02
C ILE A 699 28.39 -11.90 -9.88
N PHE A 700 27.38 -11.08 -10.14
CA PHE A 700 27.44 -9.87 -10.95
C PHE A 700 27.21 -8.64 -10.08
N GLN A 701 28.18 -7.74 -10.05
CA GLN A 701 28.00 -6.45 -9.42
C GLN A 701 27.20 -5.56 -10.37
N VAL A 702 26.01 -5.15 -9.94
CA VAL A 702 25.18 -4.24 -10.73
C VAL A 702 25.86 -2.86 -10.76
N PRO A 703 25.94 -2.20 -11.93
CA PRO A 703 26.52 -0.88 -12.04
C PRO A 703 25.86 0.11 -11.08
N PRO A 704 26.64 0.92 -10.35
CA PRO A 704 26.06 1.85 -9.41
C PRO A 704 25.31 2.96 -10.14
N ARG A 705 24.11 3.28 -9.66
CA ARG A 705 23.36 4.43 -10.15
C ARG A 705 24.02 5.73 -9.70
N PRO A 706 23.91 6.82 -10.49
CA PRO A 706 24.28 8.15 -10.03
C PRO A 706 23.57 8.46 -8.72
N LYS A 707 24.31 9.07 -7.80
CA LYS A 707 23.69 9.56 -6.57
C LYS A 707 22.72 10.69 -6.90
N THR A 708 21.59 10.71 -6.21
CA THR A 708 20.60 11.79 -6.35
C THR A 708 21.13 13.02 -5.62
N SER A 709 21.23 14.14 -6.32
CA SER A 709 21.56 15.45 -5.76
C SER A 709 20.51 16.45 -6.21
N ILE A 710 20.17 17.40 -5.34
CA ILE A 710 19.31 18.52 -5.74
C ILE A 710 20.14 19.60 -6.45
N SER A 711 19.57 20.19 -7.51
CA SER A 711 20.19 21.27 -8.25
C SER A 711 20.50 22.48 -7.37
N PHE A 712 21.52 23.26 -7.74
CA PHE A 712 22.00 24.40 -6.95
C PHE A 712 20.90 25.42 -6.64
N GLU A 713 19.92 25.58 -7.53
CA GLU A 713 18.76 26.46 -7.33
C GLU A 713 17.85 26.07 -6.18
N TYR A 714 17.83 24.78 -5.81
CA TYR A 714 17.07 24.24 -4.69
C TYR A 714 17.91 24.13 -3.39
N GLN A 715 19.21 24.49 -3.44
CA GLN A 715 20.07 24.59 -2.26
C GLN A 715 19.87 25.94 -1.58
N ILE A 716 18.68 26.11 -1.00
CA ILE A 716 18.21 27.37 -0.40
C ILE A 716 18.46 27.42 1.11
N ASP A 717 18.36 28.62 1.69
CA ASP A 717 18.38 28.80 3.14
C ASP A 717 17.23 28.04 3.81
N VAL A 718 17.50 27.51 5.01
CA VAL A 718 16.53 26.70 5.76
C VAL A 718 15.23 27.44 6.06
N SER A 719 15.27 28.77 6.20
CA SER A 719 14.09 29.61 6.39
C SER A 719 13.22 29.68 5.13
N ASN A 720 13.87 29.73 3.95
CA ASN A 720 13.17 29.72 2.65
C ASN A 720 12.59 28.33 2.37
N ALA A 721 13.33 27.26 2.68
CA ALA A 721 12.84 25.90 2.59
C ALA A 721 11.60 25.68 3.46
N TRP A 722 11.62 26.14 4.71
CA TRP A 722 10.46 26.07 5.59
C TRP A 722 9.24 26.79 5.00
N ALA A 723 9.42 28.02 4.51
CA ALA A 723 8.33 28.82 3.96
C ALA A 723 7.67 28.17 2.73
N GLN A 724 8.45 27.40 1.94
CA GLN A 724 7.94 26.65 0.79
C GLN A 724 7.27 25.33 1.18
N LEU A 725 7.66 24.72 2.31
CA LEU A 725 7.06 23.48 2.82
C LEU A 725 5.76 23.73 3.59
N ILE A 726 5.71 24.80 4.39
CA ILE A 726 4.64 25.07 5.34
C ILE A 726 4.23 26.56 5.20
N SER A 727 2.99 26.82 4.79
CA SER A 727 2.46 28.19 4.63
C SER A 727 2.27 28.97 5.95
N ALA A 728 2.55 28.34 7.09
CA ALA A 728 2.46 28.93 8.42
C ALA A 728 3.83 29.36 8.94
N THR A 729 3.88 30.52 9.59
CA THR A 729 5.09 31.02 10.24
C THR A 729 5.48 30.08 11.40
N PRO A 730 6.72 29.57 11.44
CA PRO A 730 7.16 28.67 12.50
C PRO A 730 7.08 29.35 13.89
N PRO A 731 6.70 28.62 14.95
CA PRO A 731 6.83 29.08 16.33
C PRO A 731 8.24 29.60 16.63
N ASN A 732 8.36 30.68 17.41
CA ASN A 732 9.65 31.33 17.71
C ASN A 732 10.73 30.39 18.31
N SER A 733 10.34 29.29 18.96
CA SER A 733 11.25 28.26 19.48
C SER A 733 11.88 27.41 18.39
N GLU A 734 11.10 27.04 17.36
CA GLU A 734 11.55 26.22 16.23
C GLU A 734 12.44 27.03 15.29
N VAL A 735 12.10 28.31 15.06
CA VAL A 735 12.94 29.25 14.30
C VAL A 735 14.35 29.33 14.86
N ARG A 736 14.49 29.44 16.18
CA ARG A 736 15.81 29.53 16.82
C ARG A 736 16.61 28.24 16.71
N MET A 737 15.94 27.09 16.79
CA MET A 737 16.59 25.78 16.69
C MET A 737 17.09 25.54 15.27
N ILE A 738 16.23 25.77 14.28
CA ILE A 738 16.57 25.59 12.87
C ILE A 738 17.62 26.60 12.41
N ALA A 739 17.54 27.87 12.85
CA ALA A 739 18.55 28.89 12.52
C ALA A 739 19.96 28.51 12.99
N ALA A 740 20.11 27.69 14.04
CA ALA A 740 21.41 27.21 14.50
C ALA A 740 22.08 26.24 13.50
N PHE A 741 21.30 25.66 12.58
CA PHE A 741 21.77 24.72 11.55
C PHE A 741 21.75 25.32 10.15
N ALA A 742 21.56 26.64 9.97
CA ALA A 742 21.41 27.24 8.64
C ALA A 742 22.60 26.95 7.69
N GLU A 743 23.83 27.02 8.20
CA GLU A 743 25.04 26.69 7.41
C GLU A 743 25.16 25.17 7.15
N GLN A 744 24.78 24.34 8.13
CA GLN A 744 24.79 22.88 8.00
C GLN A 744 23.71 22.39 7.04
N PHE A 745 22.54 23.02 7.03
CA PHE A 745 21.42 22.69 6.14
C PHE A 745 21.83 22.78 4.68
N TRP A 746 22.52 23.85 4.33
CA TRP A 746 23.00 24.05 2.98
C TRP A 746 24.00 22.96 2.57
N GLN A 747 24.93 22.61 3.47
CA GLN A 747 25.90 21.53 3.23
C GLN A 747 25.23 20.16 3.11
N ASP A 748 24.30 19.86 4.01
CA ASP A 748 23.57 18.59 4.06
C ASP A 748 22.68 18.42 2.80
N CYS A 749 22.01 19.49 2.36
CA CYS A 749 21.22 19.48 1.12
C CYS A 749 22.08 19.33 -0.14
N ALA A 750 23.34 19.79 -0.10
CA ALA A 750 24.28 19.63 -1.20
C ALA A 750 24.93 18.23 -1.24
N GLU A 751 24.73 17.39 -0.21
CA GLU A 751 25.28 16.04 -0.20
C GLU A 751 24.51 15.11 -1.16
N PRO A 752 25.21 14.33 -1.99
CA PRO A 752 24.57 13.40 -2.90
C PRO A 752 24.14 12.11 -2.16
N PHE A 753 22.86 11.75 -2.31
CA PHE A 753 22.23 10.59 -1.65
C PHE A 753 22.35 9.33 -2.51
N SER A 754 22.65 8.19 -1.88
CA SER A 754 22.68 6.91 -2.58
C SER A 754 21.36 6.19 -2.42
N LEU A 755 20.85 5.58 -3.49
CA LEU A 755 19.70 4.70 -3.39
C LEU A 755 20.02 3.50 -2.50
N HIS A 756 19.01 2.97 -1.82
CA HIS A 756 19.15 1.72 -1.09
C HIS A 756 19.44 0.56 -2.06
N ALA A 757 20.25 -0.40 -1.63
CA ALA A 757 20.73 -1.52 -2.44
C ALA A 757 19.56 -2.30 -3.08
N GLU A 758 18.48 -2.47 -2.34
CA GLU A 758 17.26 -3.15 -2.81
C GLU A 758 16.59 -2.38 -3.97
N ILE A 759 16.50 -1.05 -3.86
CA ILE A 759 15.94 -0.19 -4.91
C ILE A 759 16.88 -0.14 -6.13
N GLN A 760 18.20 -0.18 -5.91
CA GLN A 760 19.15 -0.28 -7.02
C GLN A 760 18.94 -1.56 -7.85
N LEU A 761 18.62 -2.69 -7.21
CA LEU A 761 18.29 -3.94 -7.93
C LEU A 761 16.97 -3.81 -8.67
N PHE A 762 15.92 -3.32 -7.99
CA PHE A 762 14.61 -3.12 -8.60
C PHE A 762 14.71 -2.26 -9.87
N MET A 763 15.33 -1.10 -9.77
CA MET A 763 15.52 -0.21 -10.92
C MET A 763 16.43 -0.81 -11.99
N HIS A 764 17.38 -1.68 -11.64
CA HIS A 764 18.18 -2.37 -12.65
C HIS A 764 17.31 -3.30 -13.50
N TYR A 765 16.32 -3.95 -12.90
CA TYR A 765 15.39 -4.82 -13.62
C TYR A 765 14.31 -4.07 -14.37
N GLU A 766 13.86 -2.91 -13.88
CA GLU A 766 12.98 -2.05 -14.68
C GLU A 766 13.66 -1.58 -15.96
N ASP A 767 14.93 -1.16 -15.89
CA ASP A 767 15.68 -0.74 -17.07
C ASP A 767 16.07 -1.91 -17.98
N ASN A 768 16.17 -3.12 -17.44
CA ASN A 768 16.63 -4.32 -18.16
C ASN A 768 15.66 -5.49 -17.88
N PRO A 769 14.44 -5.50 -18.45
CA PRO A 769 13.42 -6.51 -18.15
C PRO A 769 13.87 -7.95 -18.45
N GLU A 770 14.82 -8.15 -19.37
CA GLU A 770 15.41 -9.44 -19.70
C GLU A 770 16.29 -10.02 -18.57
N LEU A 771 16.72 -9.17 -17.63
CA LEU A 771 17.52 -9.54 -16.46
C LEU A 771 16.67 -9.80 -15.20
N THR A 772 15.34 -9.74 -15.31
CA THR A 772 14.41 -9.94 -14.19
C THR A 772 14.71 -11.25 -13.43
N PRO A 773 14.76 -11.23 -12.09
CA PRO A 773 15.08 -12.41 -11.29
C PRO A 773 14.00 -13.48 -11.42
N THR A 774 14.41 -14.75 -11.47
CA THR A 774 13.48 -15.88 -11.56
C THR A 774 12.85 -16.23 -10.21
N PHE A 775 13.35 -15.64 -9.13
CA PHE A 775 12.86 -15.84 -7.78
C PHE A 775 12.50 -14.48 -7.17
N SER A 776 11.22 -14.32 -6.81
CA SER A 776 10.65 -13.08 -6.29
C SER A 776 11.05 -12.84 -4.83
N TYR A 777 12.35 -12.66 -4.59
CA TYR A 777 12.93 -12.43 -3.28
C TYR A 777 14.29 -11.75 -3.42
N PHE A 778 14.50 -10.67 -2.66
CA PHE A 778 15.81 -10.06 -2.48
C PHE A 778 16.40 -10.51 -1.14
N GLY A 779 17.57 -11.14 -1.19
CA GLY A 779 18.34 -11.43 0.01
C GLY A 779 19.11 -10.21 0.45
N CYS A 780 19.01 -9.84 1.73
CA CYS A 780 19.57 -8.60 2.23
C CYS A 780 20.44 -8.81 3.47
N SER A 781 21.55 -8.07 3.56
CA SER A 781 22.48 -8.12 4.70
C SER A 781 21.92 -7.59 6.03
N LYS A 782 20.77 -6.91 5.92
CA LYS A 782 19.91 -6.35 6.96
C LYS A 782 18.48 -6.43 6.40
N LYS A 783 17.45 -6.51 7.25
CA LYS A 783 16.07 -6.31 6.83
C LYS A 783 15.94 -5.01 6.02
N ALA A 784 15.14 -5.06 4.95
CA ALA A 784 14.81 -3.88 4.16
C ALA A 784 14.21 -2.79 5.07
N CYS A 785 14.45 -1.52 4.77
CA CYS A 785 13.73 -0.48 5.49
C CYS A 785 12.25 -0.55 5.12
N LEU A 786 11.38 -0.12 6.04
CA LEU A 786 9.93 -0.16 5.85
C LEU A 786 9.48 0.45 4.51
N LEU A 787 10.13 1.53 4.06
CA LEU A 787 9.80 2.17 2.78
C LEU A 787 10.17 1.30 1.58
N CYS A 788 11.35 0.66 1.60
CA CYS A 788 11.74 -0.28 0.56
C CYS A 788 10.86 -1.53 0.59
N GLU A 789 10.55 -2.07 1.77
CA GLU A 789 9.67 -3.23 1.92
C GLU A 789 8.22 -2.94 1.51
N THR A 790 7.75 -1.69 1.67
CA THR A 790 6.41 -1.31 1.20
C THR A 790 6.38 -1.11 -0.33
N PHE A 791 7.51 -0.70 -0.90
CA PHE A 791 7.62 -0.37 -2.32
C PHE A 791 7.85 -1.61 -3.20
N LEU A 792 8.70 -2.53 -2.73
CA LEU A 792 9.01 -3.82 -3.37
C LEU A 792 7.91 -4.84 -3.12
#